data_AF-A0A6L2PQB8-F1
#
_entry.id   AF-A0A6L2PQB8-F1
#
_cell.length_a   1.000
_cell.length_b   1.000
_cell.length_c   1.000
_cell.angle_alpha   90.00
_cell.angle_beta   90.00
_cell.angle_gamma   90.00
#
_symmetry.space_group_name_H-M   'P 1'
#
loop_
_entity.id
_entity.type
_entity.pdbx_description
1 polymer ?
#
loop_
_entity_poly.entity_id
_entity_poly.type
_entity_poly.pdbx_seq_one_letter_code
_entity_poly.pdbx_strand_id
1 'polypeptide(L)'
;MAHRLLSTARKLERLLWNGVKRGNIDRNLLKRNLTLLQAPGVVNLETVLQQWRVFCQRPPKGFEKFFKPGGGTQGTKSAKPSVKETKDAPKESQLPPPSKGAAGPQPSKPSGASKPYDKWSFGMFGSQSRSGGSGGKAFGDGGEREREMWIIIGLVGTVTLLGTLAYYEMGYKEIAWKEFVNNYLAKGIVEKLEVVNKKWVRVRLMSGNTVDGSSVLWFNIGSVDSFERNLENAQIDMNVEPPNFVPVIYKTELEAASITGILPTLLIIGFLIYMMRRSAEVMGARGRKGGGLFGGVMESTAKLINSNDIGVRFKDVAGCEEAKLEIMEFVNFLKNPQQYIDLGAKIPKGAMLTGPPGTGKTLLAKATAGEANVPFITVSGSEFLEMFVGVGPSRVRDMFSMARKHAPCILFIDEIDAVGRKRGGRSFGGHSEQENTLNQLLVEMDGFNSTTNVVVLAATNRVDILDKALLRPGRFDRQIFVPAPDIKGRASIFKVHLQQLKTDLDKMDLARKMAALTPGFTGADIANVCNEAALIAARDLSNSISMKNFEQAIERVVAGMEKKTNVLQPEEKKTVAYHEAGHAVAGWFLEYADPLLKVSIIPRGKGLGYAQYLPKEQYLYSKEQLFDRMCMTLGGRVSEELFFGRITTGAQDDLKKVTQSAYAQVVHYGMNDKVGNVSFDMPQPGEVVLEKPYSEKTAQIIDSEVRELIQRAHVHTTNLLTEHKEDVRKVAERLLKKEILSRDDMIELLGQRPFPEKSTYEQFVEGTGSFEEDTSLPEGLKEWNHPRDQHGGSKEDSNANNEDHSRKPDSVSPS
;
A
#
# COMPACT_ATOMS: atom_id res chain seq x y z
N MET A 1 -11.67 -15.20 -19.10
CA MET A 1 -11.93 -15.32 -20.56
C MET A 1 -10.69 -15.09 -21.43
N ALA A 2 -9.94 -14.00 -21.27
CA ALA A 2 -8.78 -13.66 -22.14
C ALA A 2 -7.79 -14.81 -22.41
N HIS A 3 -7.42 -15.60 -21.39
CA HIS A 3 -6.52 -16.75 -21.56
C HIS A 3 -7.07 -17.82 -22.51
N ARG A 4 -8.39 -18.08 -22.50
CA ARG A 4 -9.02 -19.01 -23.46
C ARG A 4 -8.91 -18.46 -24.89
N LEU A 5 -9.25 -17.19 -25.11
CA LEU A 5 -9.15 -16.49 -26.40
C LEU A 5 -7.72 -16.51 -26.97
N LEU A 6 -6.71 -16.22 -26.17
CA LEU A 6 -5.30 -16.27 -26.58
C LEU A 6 -4.85 -17.70 -26.89
N SER A 7 -5.31 -18.69 -26.12
CA SER A 7 -4.99 -20.11 -26.37
C SER A 7 -5.65 -20.66 -27.64
N THR A 8 -6.88 -20.24 -27.97
CA THR A 8 -7.58 -20.64 -29.20
C THR A 8 -6.99 -19.94 -30.42
N ALA A 9 -6.68 -18.65 -30.32
CA ALA A 9 -6.00 -17.91 -31.39
C ALA A 9 -4.67 -18.57 -31.80
N ARG A 10 -3.79 -18.88 -30.84
CA ARG A 10 -2.51 -19.58 -31.10
C ARG A 10 -2.69 -21.00 -31.67
N LYS A 11 -3.77 -21.71 -31.32
CA LYS A 11 -4.08 -23.03 -31.91
C LYS A 11 -4.56 -22.90 -33.35
N LEU A 12 -5.37 -21.88 -33.65
CA LEU A 12 -5.92 -21.63 -34.98
C LEU A 12 -4.83 -21.11 -35.94
N GLU A 13 -3.95 -20.23 -35.45
CA GLU A 13 -2.74 -19.77 -36.15
C GLU A 13 -1.80 -20.93 -36.53
N ARG A 14 -1.51 -21.85 -35.59
CA ARG A 14 -0.73 -23.06 -35.87
C ARG A 14 -1.41 -24.00 -36.88
N LEU A 15 -2.74 -24.12 -36.84
CA LEU A 15 -3.51 -24.92 -37.81
C LEU A 15 -3.45 -24.33 -39.22
N LEU A 16 -3.57 -23.01 -39.35
CA LEU A 16 -3.43 -22.32 -40.63
C LEU A 16 -1.99 -22.43 -41.18
N TRP A 17 -0.98 -22.20 -40.35
CA TRP A 17 0.43 -22.37 -40.75
C TRP A 17 0.76 -23.81 -41.19
N ASN A 18 0.22 -24.81 -40.50
CA ASN A 18 0.42 -26.21 -40.87
C ASN A 18 -0.37 -26.62 -42.12
N GLY A 19 -1.54 -26.02 -42.37
CA GLY A 19 -2.31 -26.20 -43.61
C GLY A 19 -1.63 -25.56 -44.82
N VAL A 20 -1.12 -24.33 -44.68
CA VAL A 20 -0.34 -23.63 -45.71
C VAL A 20 0.95 -24.40 -46.04
N LYS A 21 1.68 -24.91 -45.03
CA LYS A 21 2.88 -25.76 -45.24
C LYS A 21 2.61 -27.11 -45.93
N ARG A 22 1.36 -27.58 -46.01
CA ARG A 22 1.01 -28.89 -46.60
C ARG A 22 0.17 -28.77 -47.89
N GLY A 23 -0.02 -27.57 -48.41
CA GLY A 23 -0.67 -27.33 -49.71
C GLY A 23 -2.15 -27.67 -49.80
N ASN A 24 -2.78 -28.17 -48.72
CA ASN A 24 -4.22 -28.46 -48.70
C ASN A 24 -4.81 -28.20 -47.30
N ILE A 25 -5.86 -27.39 -47.23
CA ILE A 25 -6.51 -27.00 -45.97
C ILE A 25 -7.77 -27.83 -45.79
N ASP A 26 -7.72 -28.77 -44.85
CA ASP A 26 -8.81 -29.71 -44.60
C ASP A 26 -10.02 -29.02 -43.97
N ARG A 27 -10.98 -28.62 -44.82
CA ARG A 27 -12.14 -27.77 -44.48
C ARG A 27 -13.01 -28.37 -43.37
N ASN A 28 -13.05 -29.69 -43.24
CA ASN A 28 -13.87 -30.38 -42.24
C ASN A 28 -13.26 -30.27 -40.83
N LEU A 29 -11.93 -30.35 -40.71
CA LEU A 29 -11.23 -30.18 -39.44
C LEU A 29 -11.33 -28.73 -38.94
N LEU A 30 -11.33 -27.77 -39.87
CA LEU A 30 -11.46 -26.35 -39.58
C LEU A 30 -12.88 -25.98 -39.12
N LYS A 31 -13.92 -26.54 -39.76
CA LYS A 31 -15.31 -26.46 -39.27
C LYS A 31 -15.49 -27.03 -37.86
N ARG A 32 -14.92 -28.20 -37.56
CA ARG A 32 -15.09 -28.87 -36.24
C ARG A 32 -14.46 -28.11 -35.06
N ASN A 33 -13.47 -27.26 -35.32
CA ASN A 33 -12.90 -26.37 -34.30
C ASN A 33 -13.62 -25.03 -34.18
N LEU A 34 -14.33 -24.58 -35.22
CA LEU A 34 -15.17 -23.38 -35.20
C LEU A 34 -16.54 -23.62 -34.54
N THR A 35 -17.10 -24.84 -34.61
CA THR A 35 -18.36 -25.18 -33.92
C THR A 35 -18.25 -25.15 -32.39
N LEU A 36 -17.04 -25.21 -31.82
CA LEU A 36 -16.78 -24.99 -30.38
C LEU A 36 -16.99 -23.53 -29.93
N LEU A 37 -17.30 -22.61 -30.84
CA LEU A 37 -17.55 -21.19 -30.56
C LEU A 37 -19.02 -20.77 -30.78
N GLN A 38 -19.95 -21.69 -31.04
CA GLN A 38 -21.34 -21.34 -31.37
C GLN A 38 -22.33 -21.54 -30.20
N ALA A 39 -22.79 -20.40 -29.67
CA ALA A 39 -24.16 -20.17 -29.19
C ALA A 39 -24.62 -18.81 -29.79
N PRO A 40 -25.92 -18.58 -29.99
CA PRO A 40 -26.45 -18.41 -31.35
C PRO A 40 -26.42 -16.98 -31.88
N GLY A 41 -26.10 -16.85 -33.17
CA GLY A 41 -26.15 -15.60 -33.92
C GLY A 41 -25.40 -15.77 -35.25
N VAL A 42 -26.13 -15.83 -36.37
CA VAL A 42 -25.53 -16.06 -37.69
C VAL A 42 -24.80 -14.78 -38.14
N VAL A 43 -23.48 -14.80 -38.08
CA VAL A 43 -22.61 -13.76 -38.65
C VAL A 43 -21.72 -14.41 -39.71
N ASN A 44 -21.95 -14.05 -40.97
CA ASN A 44 -21.23 -14.63 -42.10
C ASN A 44 -19.73 -14.26 -42.08
N LEU A 45 -18.89 -15.12 -42.66
CA LEU A 45 -17.44 -14.91 -42.71
C LEU A 45 -17.06 -13.58 -43.40
N GLU A 46 -17.88 -13.13 -44.35
CA GLU A 46 -17.67 -11.89 -45.11
C GLU A 46 -17.83 -10.62 -44.26
N THR A 47 -18.79 -10.58 -43.33
CA THR A 47 -18.96 -9.42 -42.44
C THR A 47 -17.82 -9.32 -41.43
N VAL A 48 -17.25 -10.45 -41.00
CA VAL A 48 -16.02 -10.47 -40.16
C VAL A 48 -14.82 -9.94 -40.95
N LEU A 49 -14.65 -10.36 -42.21
CA LEU A 49 -13.57 -9.87 -43.09
C LEU A 49 -13.73 -8.38 -43.46
N GLN A 50 -14.96 -7.89 -43.64
CA GLN A 50 -15.23 -6.46 -43.83
C GLN A 50 -14.94 -5.65 -42.56
N GLN A 51 -15.39 -6.11 -41.38
CA GLN A 51 -15.08 -5.43 -40.11
C GLN A 51 -13.57 -5.39 -39.84
N TRP A 52 -12.84 -6.46 -40.18
CA TRP A 52 -11.38 -6.50 -40.05
C TRP A 52 -10.69 -5.54 -41.04
N ARG A 53 -11.16 -5.41 -42.29
CA ARG A 53 -10.69 -4.38 -43.21
C ARG A 53 -10.95 -2.96 -42.70
N VAL A 54 -12.14 -2.68 -42.16
CA VAL A 54 -12.49 -1.37 -41.62
C VAL A 54 -11.63 -1.02 -40.40
N PHE A 55 -11.36 -1.98 -39.52
CA PHE A 55 -10.46 -1.83 -38.38
C PHE A 55 -9.01 -1.50 -38.82
N CYS A 56 -8.52 -2.14 -39.88
CA CYS A 56 -7.19 -1.87 -40.43
C CYS A 56 -7.09 -0.57 -41.26
N GLN A 57 -8.20 0.09 -41.60
CA GLN A 57 -8.22 1.27 -42.48
C GLN A 57 -8.48 2.61 -41.76
N ARG A 58 -8.86 2.61 -40.47
CA ARG A 58 -8.97 3.85 -39.68
C ARG A 58 -8.32 3.68 -38.31
N PRO A 59 -7.30 4.49 -37.94
CA PRO A 59 -6.76 4.46 -36.60
C PRO A 59 -7.83 4.90 -35.59
N PRO A 60 -7.89 4.32 -34.38
CA PRO A 60 -8.81 4.74 -33.34
C PRO A 60 -8.49 6.16 -32.87
N LYS A 61 -9.55 6.95 -32.60
CA LYS A 61 -9.43 8.35 -32.15
C LYS A 61 -8.48 8.46 -30.96
N GLY A 62 -7.51 9.38 -31.06
CA GLY A 62 -6.47 9.60 -30.05
C GLY A 62 -5.10 9.00 -30.40
N PHE A 63 -5.01 8.03 -31.32
CA PHE A 63 -3.73 7.42 -31.74
C PHE A 63 -3.19 7.93 -33.09
N GLU A 64 -3.83 8.94 -33.67
CA GLU A 64 -3.52 9.52 -34.99
C GLU A 64 -2.08 10.06 -35.11
N LYS A 65 -1.42 10.44 -34.00
CA LYS A 65 0.00 10.85 -33.99
C LYS A 65 1.00 9.73 -34.28
N PHE A 66 0.61 8.46 -34.15
CA PHE A 66 1.52 7.32 -34.27
C PHE A 66 1.53 6.67 -35.67
N PHE A 67 0.57 7.03 -36.54
CA PHE A 67 0.44 6.47 -37.88
C PHE A 67 0.67 7.56 -38.94
N LYS A 68 1.92 7.68 -39.42
CA LYS A 68 2.26 8.56 -40.54
C LYS A 68 1.75 7.95 -41.86
N PRO A 69 0.92 8.65 -42.65
CA PRO A 69 0.56 8.19 -43.98
C PRO A 69 1.70 8.41 -44.98
N GLY A 70 2.01 7.39 -45.80
CA GLY A 70 2.88 7.52 -46.97
C GLY A 70 2.22 8.34 -48.07
N GLY A 71 3.02 9.04 -48.88
CA GLY A 71 2.54 9.97 -49.91
C GLY A 71 2.36 9.37 -51.32
N GLY A 72 1.61 10.09 -52.16
CA GLY A 72 1.21 9.71 -53.52
C GLY A 72 -0.26 9.24 -53.57
N THR A 73 -1.16 9.75 -54.42
CA THR A 73 -1.02 10.65 -55.58
C THR A 73 -2.30 11.49 -55.76
N GLN A 74 -2.27 12.54 -56.59
CA GLN A 74 -3.38 13.50 -56.81
C GLN A 74 -4.62 12.89 -57.52
N GLY A 75 -5.81 13.44 -57.27
CA GLY A 75 -7.02 13.11 -58.05
C GLY A 75 -8.34 13.79 -57.60
N THR A 76 -8.61 14.99 -58.14
CA THR A 76 -9.95 15.59 -58.42
C THR A 76 -11.08 15.66 -57.36
N LYS A 77 -11.52 16.91 -57.08
CA LYS A 77 -12.90 17.47 -57.15
C LYS A 77 -14.09 16.46 -57.25
N SER A 78 -15.26 16.63 -56.61
CA SER A 78 -15.88 17.83 -55.99
C SER A 78 -17.21 17.52 -55.25
N ALA A 79 -17.62 18.48 -54.40
CA ALA A 79 -19.01 18.84 -54.04
C ALA A 79 -19.92 17.88 -53.22
N LYS A 80 -20.39 18.39 -52.08
CA LYS A 80 -21.84 18.50 -51.78
C LYS A 80 -22.12 19.77 -50.95
N PRO A 81 -23.32 20.38 -51.07
CA PRO A 81 -23.58 21.75 -50.64
C PRO A 81 -24.15 21.87 -49.22
N SER A 82 -24.14 23.10 -48.71
CA SER A 82 -24.79 23.55 -47.47
C SER A 82 -26.12 24.27 -47.72
N VAL A 83 -27.07 24.08 -46.80
CA VAL A 83 -28.26 24.94 -46.56
C VAL A 83 -28.40 24.93 -45.02
N LYS A 84 -28.16 26.03 -44.29
CA LYS A 84 -29.07 27.17 -44.01
C LYS A 84 -30.35 26.72 -43.26
N GLU A 85 -30.88 27.48 -42.28
CA GLU A 85 -30.76 28.93 -42.05
C GLU A 85 -31.14 29.34 -40.61
N THR A 86 -30.43 30.34 -40.03
CA THR A 86 -30.93 31.40 -39.09
C THR A 86 -31.57 31.03 -37.73
N LYS A 87 -31.57 31.86 -36.68
CA LYS A 87 -31.32 33.31 -36.46
C LYS A 87 -30.92 33.53 -34.96
N ASP A 88 -30.63 34.71 -34.38
CA ASP A 88 -30.57 36.11 -34.84
C ASP A 88 -29.37 36.87 -34.20
N ALA A 89 -29.57 38.02 -33.52
CA ALA A 89 -28.53 38.94 -33.00
C ALA A 89 -29.01 39.63 -31.68
N PRO A 90 -28.41 40.71 -31.10
CA PRO A 90 -27.30 41.61 -31.54
C PRO A 90 -26.15 41.86 -30.50
N LYS A 91 -24.93 42.26 -30.94
CA LYS A 91 -24.22 43.58 -30.81
C LYS A 91 -24.19 44.21 -29.39
N GLU A 92 -23.14 44.90 -28.91
CA GLU A 92 -22.17 45.86 -29.51
C GLU A 92 -20.87 45.89 -28.63
N SER A 93 -19.74 46.61 -28.83
CA SER A 93 -19.35 47.79 -29.63
C SER A 93 -17.82 47.82 -29.92
N GLN A 94 -17.33 48.75 -30.76
CA GLN A 94 -15.92 48.82 -31.27
C GLN A 94 -15.32 50.25 -31.21
N LEU A 95 -14.01 50.38 -30.88
CA LEU A 95 -12.99 51.31 -31.49
C LEU A 95 -13.23 52.87 -31.47
N PRO A 96 -12.30 53.77 -31.90
CA PRO A 96 -10.83 53.90 -31.68
C PRO A 96 -10.34 55.36 -31.29
N PRO A 97 -9.22 55.99 -31.79
CA PRO A 97 -8.20 56.68 -30.95
C PRO A 97 -8.05 58.22 -31.23
N PRO A 98 -6.94 58.92 -30.83
CA PRO A 98 -5.84 59.18 -31.79
C PRO A 98 -4.41 59.57 -31.28
N SER A 99 -3.37 59.36 -32.13
CA SER A 99 -2.15 60.22 -32.36
C SER A 99 -1.09 60.46 -31.25
N LYS A 100 0.21 60.80 -31.50
CA LYS A 100 1.12 60.79 -32.68
C LYS A 100 2.61 61.00 -32.24
N GLY A 101 3.56 60.43 -33.00
CA GLY A 101 5.01 60.81 -33.04
C GLY A 101 5.93 60.14 -32.00
N ALA A 102 7.18 59.74 -32.29
CA ALA A 102 7.98 59.63 -33.53
C ALA A 102 9.15 58.61 -33.28
N ALA A 103 10.05 58.20 -34.20
CA ALA A 103 10.33 58.60 -35.58
C ALA A 103 10.70 57.40 -36.49
N GLY A 104 11.98 57.20 -36.87
CA GLY A 104 12.51 56.12 -37.72
C GLY A 104 14.06 56.12 -37.78
N PRO A 105 14.75 55.43 -38.73
CA PRO A 105 14.23 54.89 -40.00
C PRO A 105 14.65 53.43 -40.38
N GLN A 106 13.99 52.90 -41.43
CA GLN A 106 14.40 51.77 -42.32
C GLN A 106 14.85 52.36 -43.69
N PRO A 107 15.17 51.63 -44.81
CA PRO A 107 15.23 50.17 -45.11
C PRO A 107 16.56 49.71 -45.81
N SER A 108 16.85 48.43 -46.14
CA SER A 108 16.21 47.62 -47.21
C SER A 108 16.74 46.16 -47.33
N LYS A 109 16.05 45.34 -48.17
CA LYS A 109 16.01 43.85 -48.30
C LYS A 109 17.16 43.24 -49.18
N PRO A 110 17.19 41.92 -49.57
CA PRO A 110 16.43 40.70 -49.15
C PRO A 110 17.25 39.37 -48.95
N SER A 111 16.53 38.31 -48.55
CA SER A 111 16.63 36.88 -49.00
C SER A 111 17.06 35.83 -47.96
N GLY A 112 16.53 34.59 -48.11
CA GLY A 112 16.86 33.42 -47.26
C GLY A 112 15.62 32.63 -46.80
N ALA A 113 15.66 31.30 -46.89
CA ALA A 113 14.48 30.43 -46.74
C ALA A 113 14.42 29.60 -45.44
N SER A 114 13.19 29.14 -45.16
CA SER A 114 12.81 27.86 -44.53
C SER A 114 13.10 27.53 -43.04
N LYS A 115 11.99 27.59 -42.30
CA LYS A 115 11.42 26.54 -41.40
C LYS A 115 11.93 26.35 -39.96
N PRO A 116 11.05 25.82 -39.05
CA PRO A 116 11.21 25.97 -37.61
C PRO A 116 11.44 24.62 -36.87
N TYR A 117 11.94 24.71 -35.63
CA TYR A 117 11.71 23.70 -34.59
C TYR A 117 11.72 24.34 -33.20
N ASP A 118 10.53 24.52 -32.62
CA ASP A 118 10.42 24.71 -31.17
C ASP A 118 10.48 23.36 -30.45
N LYS A 119 11.29 23.34 -29.39
CA LYS A 119 11.69 22.14 -28.65
C LYS A 119 11.04 22.19 -27.28
N TRP A 120 9.93 21.47 -27.06
CA TRP A 120 9.44 21.23 -25.71
C TRP A 120 10.41 20.32 -24.95
N SER A 121 11.22 20.92 -24.06
CA SER A 121 12.02 20.20 -23.08
C SER A 121 11.15 19.78 -21.89
N PHE A 122 11.08 18.48 -21.63
CA PHE A 122 10.48 17.95 -20.41
C PHE A 122 11.50 18.11 -19.26
N GLY A 123 11.15 18.93 -18.26
CA GLY A 123 12.00 19.16 -17.10
C GLY A 123 11.82 18.07 -16.05
N MET A 124 12.89 17.34 -15.76
CA MET A 124 13.10 16.65 -14.48
C MET A 124 14.58 16.82 -14.12
N PHE A 125 14.90 16.91 -12.83
CA PHE A 125 16.15 17.49 -12.29
C PHE A 125 16.25 19.01 -12.41
N GLY A 126 15.35 19.71 -11.71
CA GLY A 126 15.61 21.07 -11.25
C GLY A 126 15.96 21.07 -9.77
N SER A 127 17.25 21.11 -9.42
CA SER A 127 17.68 21.66 -8.12
C SER A 127 18.09 23.11 -8.34
N GLN A 128 17.42 24.03 -7.64
CA GLN A 128 17.83 25.43 -7.63
C GLN A 128 19.11 25.57 -6.81
N SER A 129 20.17 26.08 -7.43
CA SER A 129 21.11 26.97 -6.75
C SER A 129 21.27 28.23 -7.59
N ARG A 130 21.37 29.38 -6.92
CA ARG A 130 21.23 30.71 -7.52
C ARG A 130 22.49 31.51 -7.17
N SER A 131 23.05 32.22 -8.15
CA SER A 131 24.21 33.14 -7.99
C SER A 131 25.54 32.46 -7.61
N GLY A 132 26.69 32.78 -8.20
CA GLY A 132 27.00 33.78 -9.22
C GLY A 132 28.30 34.52 -8.87
N GLY A 133 29.29 34.52 -9.77
CA GLY A 133 30.45 35.41 -9.68
C GLY A 133 31.84 34.78 -9.89
N SER A 134 32.49 35.21 -10.97
CA SER A 134 33.96 35.33 -11.16
C SER A 134 34.82 34.07 -11.42
N GLY A 135 35.59 34.12 -12.52
CA GLY A 135 37.04 33.96 -12.37
C GLY A 135 37.83 32.89 -13.14
N GLY A 136 37.83 32.91 -14.48
CA GLY A 136 39.11 32.88 -15.22
C GLY A 136 39.70 31.57 -15.79
N LYS A 137 40.16 31.72 -17.04
CA LYS A 137 41.19 30.97 -17.81
C LYS A 137 40.82 29.61 -18.45
N ALA A 138 41.47 29.39 -19.58
CA ALA A 138 41.20 28.34 -20.57
C ALA A 138 42.41 27.43 -20.80
N PHE A 139 42.14 26.15 -21.08
CA PHE A 139 42.97 25.12 -21.73
C PHE A 139 42.03 23.91 -21.93
N GLY A 140 42.00 23.15 -23.02
CA GLY A 140 42.61 23.28 -24.34
C GLY A 140 41.97 22.21 -25.25
N ASP A 141 41.73 22.52 -26.52
CA ASP A 141 41.10 21.60 -27.49
C ASP A 141 42.10 20.55 -28.01
N GLY A 142 41.66 19.30 -28.19
CA GLY A 142 42.54 18.19 -28.59
C GLY A 142 42.06 16.76 -28.29
N GLY A 143 40.89 16.57 -27.65
CA GLY A 143 40.43 15.24 -27.20
C GLY A 143 39.44 14.51 -28.12
N GLU A 144 38.88 15.18 -29.15
CA GLU A 144 37.73 14.63 -29.91
C GLU A 144 38.16 13.76 -31.10
N ARG A 145 39.18 14.17 -31.87
CA ARG A 145 39.63 13.43 -33.07
C ARG A 145 40.21 12.04 -32.77
N GLU A 146 40.97 11.88 -31.69
CA GLU A 146 41.47 10.55 -31.33
C GLU A 146 40.31 9.61 -30.97
N ARG A 147 39.31 10.10 -30.23
CA ARG A 147 38.12 9.33 -29.86
C ARG A 147 37.36 8.82 -31.08
N GLU A 148 37.14 9.66 -32.10
CA GLU A 148 36.48 9.23 -33.33
C GLU A 148 37.29 8.16 -34.08
N MET A 149 38.61 8.33 -34.17
CA MET A 149 39.49 7.36 -34.85
C MET A 149 39.49 5.98 -34.17
N TRP A 150 39.56 5.93 -32.83
CA TRP A 150 39.49 4.66 -32.08
C TRP A 150 38.14 3.96 -32.22
N ILE A 151 37.03 4.70 -32.30
CA ILE A 151 35.69 4.13 -32.51
C ILE A 151 35.57 3.49 -33.90
N ILE A 152 36.10 4.14 -34.95
CA ILE A 152 36.06 3.61 -36.32
C ILE A 152 36.89 2.33 -36.45
N ILE A 153 38.10 2.30 -35.88
CA ILE A 153 38.97 1.10 -35.90
C ILE A 153 38.30 -0.07 -35.17
N GLY A 154 37.69 0.18 -34.01
CA GLY A 154 36.95 -0.85 -33.26
C GLY A 154 35.78 -1.42 -34.07
N LEU A 155 35.01 -0.55 -34.73
CA LEU A 155 33.85 -0.96 -35.52
C LEU A 155 34.25 -1.81 -36.74
N VAL A 156 35.27 -1.39 -37.50
CA VAL A 156 35.82 -2.19 -38.61
C VAL A 156 36.31 -3.55 -38.12
N GLY A 157 37.08 -3.59 -37.03
CA GLY A 157 37.58 -4.84 -36.44
C GLY A 157 36.44 -5.81 -36.06
N THR A 158 35.35 -5.31 -35.46
CA THR A 158 34.18 -6.15 -35.15
C THR A 158 33.46 -6.67 -36.39
N VAL A 159 33.34 -5.87 -37.46
CA VAL A 159 32.70 -6.31 -38.72
C VAL A 159 33.54 -7.38 -39.41
N THR A 160 34.87 -7.23 -39.45
CA THR A 160 35.76 -8.24 -40.03
C THR A 160 35.74 -9.54 -39.21
N LEU A 161 35.76 -9.46 -37.88
CA LEU A 161 35.67 -10.63 -36.98
C LEU A 161 34.35 -11.39 -37.17
N LEU A 162 33.22 -10.68 -37.19
CA LEU A 162 31.90 -11.28 -37.42
C LEU A 162 31.78 -11.87 -38.82
N GLY A 163 32.35 -11.22 -39.84
CA GLY A 163 32.42 -11.76 -41.21
C GLY A 163 33.22 -13.05 -41.30
N THR A 164 34.38 -13.14 -40.62
CA THR A 164 35.17 -14.38 -40.57
C THR A 164 34.48 -15.49 -39.78
N LEU A 165 33.78 -15.17 -38.68
CA LEU A 165 33.02 -16.16 -37.91
C LEU A 165 31.84 -16.73 -38.72
N ALA A 166 31.10 -15.88 -39.43
CA ALA A 166 30.00 -16.31 -40.29
C ALA A 166 30.45 -17.19 -41.48
N TYR A 167 31.67 -16.99 -41.98
CA TYR A 167 32.25 -17.84 -43.04
C TYR A 167 32.51 -19.28 -42.58
N TYR A 168 32.78 -19.51 -41.29
CA TYR A 168 33.05 -20.85 -40.73
C TYR A 168 31.81 -21.72 -40.46
N GLU A 169 30.58 -21.18 -40.53
CA GLU A 169 29.36 -21.96 -40.21
C GLU A 169 28.78 -22.76 -41.41
N MET A 170 29.23 -22.53 -42.64
CA MET A 170 28.69 -23.20 -43.84
C MET A 170 29.29 -24.59 -44.09
N GLY A 171 28.87 -25.60 -43.30
CA GLY A 171 29.41 -26.97 -43.38
C GLY A 171 28.43 -28.15 -43.44
N TYR A 172 27.14 -27.97 -43.13
CA TYR A 172 26.22 -29.11 -42.97
C TYR A 172 24.83 -28.89 -43.61
N LYS A 173 24.39 -29.85 -44.44
CA LYS A 173 23.05 -29.83 -45.07
C LYS A 173 21.98 -30.40 -44.14
N GLU A 174 20.95 -29.61 -43.84
CA GLU A 174 19.79 -30.04 -43.05
C GLU A 174 18.87 -30.95 -43.89
N ILE A 175 18.40 -32.06 -43.29
CA ILE A 175 17.44 -32.99 -43.88
C ILE A 175 16.25 -33.24 -42.94
N ALA A 176 15.12 -33.73 -43.47
CA ALA A 176 13.98 -34.09 -42.63
C ALA A 176 14.05 -35.56 -42.14
N TRP A 177 13.49 -35.87 -40.96
CA TRP A 177 13.42 -37.26 -40.44
C TRP A 177 12.85 -38.28 -41.44
N LYS A 178 11.76 -37.92 -42.14
CA LYS A 178 11.17 -38.80 -43.17
C LYS A 178 12.08 -39.01 -44.38
N GLU A 179 12.88 -38.00 -44.72
CA GLU A 179 13.84 -38.06 -45.82
C GLU A 179 15.02 -38.95 -45.43
N PHE A 180 15.53 -38.80 -44.21
CA PHE A 180 16.51 -39.70 -43.59
C PHE A 180 16.05 -41.17 -43.67
N VAL A 181 14.86 -41.47 -43.15
CA VAL A 181 14.31 -42.84 -43.10
C VAL A 181 14.14 -43.42 -44.52
N ASN A 182 13.48 -42.70 -45.44
CA ASN A 182 13.13 -43.25 -46.76
C ASN A 182 14.30 -43.28 -47.76
N ASN A 183 15.17 -42.25 -47.75
CA ASN A 183 16.18 -42.10 -48.82
C ASN A 183 17.55 -42.64 -48.43
N TYR A 184 17.85 -42.79 -47.13
CA TYR A 184 19.18 -43.14 -46.63
C TYR A 184 19.18 -44.41 -45.77
N LEU A 185 18.29 -44.49 -44.76
CA LEU A 185 18.18 -45.65 -43.88
C LEU A 185 17.64 -46.88 -44.64
N ALA A 186 16.52 -46.74 -45.35
CA ALA A 186 15.92 -47.83 -46.14
C ALA A 186 16.80 -48.34 -47.30
N LYS A 187 17.82 -47.57 -47.71
CA LYS A 187 18.81 -47.99 -48.72
C LYS A 187 20.09 -48.59 -48.12
N GLY A 188 20.20 -48.64 -46.79
CA GLY A 188 21.40 -49.13 -46.10
C GLY A 188 22.66 -48.28 -46.31
N ILE A 189 22.52 -46.97 -46.62
CA ILE A 189 23.65 -46.09 -46.98
C ILE A 189 24.31 -45.43 -45.76
N VAL A 190 23.69 -45.55 -44.57
CA VAL A 190 24.14 -44.91 -43.34
C VAL A 190 25.22 -45.75 -42.65
N GLU A 191 26.41 -45.19 -42.45
CA GLU A 191 27.51 -45.82 -41.69
C GLU A 191 27.22 -45.76 -40.18
N LYS A 192 26.84 -44.57 -39.69
CA LYS A 192 26.59 -44.30 -38.27
C LYS A 192 25.86 -42.99 -38.04
N LEU A 193 25.30 -42.84 -36.84
CA LEU A 193 24.59 -41.66 -36.38
C LEU A 193 25.32 -41.08 -35.17
N GLU A 194 25.70 -39.80 -35.21
CA GLU A 194 26.36 -39.11 -34.09
C GLU A 194 25.40 -38.08 -33.48
N VAL A 195 24.94 -38.30 -32.25
CA VAL A 195 24.06 -37.36 -31.52
C VAL A 195 24.93 -36.27 -30.91
N VAL A 196 24.81 -35.04 -31.40
CA VAL A 196 25.62 -33.90 -30.96
C VAL A 196 24.84 -33.04 -29.95
N ASN A 197 25.44 -32.83 -28.77
CA ASN A 197 24.91 -32.00 -27.68
C ASN A 197 23.47 -32.32 -27.25
N LYS A 198 22.98 -33.54 -27.53
CA LYS A 198 21.59 -34.00 -27.32
C LYS A 198 20.51 -33.17 -28.05
N LYS A 199 20.88 -32.30 -29.00
CA LYS A 199 19.97 -31.40 -29.73
C LYS A 199 19.71 -31.86 -31.18
N TRP A 200 20.72 -32.43 -31.83
CA TRP A 200 20.65 -32.79 -33.25
C TRP A 200 21.50 -34.04 -33.53
N VAL A 201 21.24 -34.67 -34.68
CA VAL A 201 21.90 -35.90 -35.12
C VAL A 201 22.65 -35.61 -36.41
N ARG A 202 23.94 -35.96 -36.41
CA ARG A 202 24.83 -35.95 -37.58
C ARG A 202 24.82 -37.34 -38.20
N VAL A 203 24.38 -37.44 -39.45
CA VAL A 203 24.35 -38.69 -40.22
C VAL A 203 25.62 -38.78 -41.04
N ARG A 204 26.36 -39.88 -40.91
CA ARG A 204 27.49 -40.20 -41.80
C ARG A 204 27.07 -41.25 -42.81
N LEU A 205 27.28 -40.95 -44.09
CA LEU A 205 27.06 -41.89 -45.20
C LEU A 205 28.31 -42.75 -45.42
N MET A 206 28.15 -44.00 -45.87
CA MET A 206 29.27 -44.86 -46.21
C MET A 206 30.16 -44.28 -47.33
N SER A 207 31.46 -44.50 -47.21
CA SER A 207 32.49 -44.08 -48.18
C SER A 207 32.11 -44.45 -49.62
N GLY A 208 31.89 -43.42 -50.45
CA GLY A 208 31.49 -43.56 -51.86
C GLY A 208 30.17 -42.87 -52.21
N ASN A 209 29.29 -42.63 -51.22
CA ASN A 209 28.01 -41.95 -51.43
C ASN A 209 28.05 -40.51 -50.91
N THR A 210 28.12 -39.53 -51.83
CA THR A 210 28.04 -38.09 -51.51
C THR A 210 26.73 -37.50 -52.05
N VAL A 211 26.13 -36.58 -51.29
CA VAL A 211 24.96 -35.81 -51.74
C VAL A 211 25.30 -34.32 -51.68
N ASP A 212 25.18 -33.64 -52.83
CA ASP A 212 25.51 -32.22 -53.03
C ASP A 212 26.88 -31.83 -52.44
N GLY A 213 27.91 -32.63 -52.70
CA GLY A 213 29.27 -32.38 -52.22
C GLY A 213 29.52 -32.67 -50.72
N SER A 214 28.49 -33.08 -49.98
CA SER A 214 28.58 -33.42 -48.55
C SER A 214 28.44 -34.93 -48.31
N SER A 215 29.31 -35.48 -47.46
CA SER A 215 29.21 -36.87 -46.92
C SER A 215 28.55 -36.92 -45.53
N VAL A 216 28.14 -35.75 -45.02
CA VAL A 216 27.63 -35.53 -43.67
C VAL A 216 26.34 -34.72 -43.77
N LEU A 217 25.24 -35.30 -43.31
CA LEU A 217 23.92 -34.67 -43.25
C LEU A 217 23.55 -34.44 -41.78
N TRP A 218 22.58 -33.57 -41.48
CA TRP A 218 22.11 -33.40 -40.10
C TRP A 218 20.62 -33.12 -40.00
N PHE A 219 20.04 -33.41 -38.84
CA PHE A 219 18.66 -33.03 -38.51
C PHE A 219 18.46 -32.82 -37.00
N ASN A 220 17.51 -31.96 -36.65
CA ASN A 220 17.15 -31.67 -35.27
C ASN A 220 16.31 -32.78 -34.62
N ILE A 221 16.55 -33.06 -33.33
CA ILE A 221 15.76 -34.02 -32.52
C ILE A 221 15.12 -33.33 -31.32
N GLY A 222 13.92 -33.76 -30.93
CA GLY A 222 13.20 -33.21 -29.78
C GLY A 222 13.67 -33.76 -28.43
N SER A 223 13.87 -35.08 -28.35
CA SER A 223 14.54 -35.74 -27.23
C SER A 223 15.26 -36.99 -27.72
N VAL A 224 16.32 -37.38 -27.02
CA VAL A 224 17.14 -38.55 -27.34
C VAL A 224 16.28 -39.82 -27.26
N ASP A 225 15.56 -40.03 -26.16
CA ASP A 225 14.73 -41.21 -25.94
C ASP A 225 13.57 -41.34 -26.95
N SER A 226 13.12 -40.24 -27.56
CA SER A 226 12.13 -40.30 -28.66
C SER A 226 12.79 -40.63 -30.00
N PHE A 227 14.03 -40.18 -30.20
CA PHE A 227 14.81 -40.47 -31.39
C PHE A 227 15.21 -41.96 -31.43
N GLU A 228 15.75 -42.52 -30.34
CA GLU A 228 16.13 -43.94 -30.27
C GLU A 228 14.93 -44.86 -30.52
N ARG A 229 13.80 -44.65 -29.82
CA ARG A 229 12.56 -45.43 -30.05
C ARG A 229 12.02 -45.31 -31.49
N ASN A 230 12.10 -44.13 -32.10
CA ASN A 230 11.67 -43.95 -33.49
C ASN A 230 12.61 -44.61 -34.49
N LEU A 231 13.92 -44.66 -34.20
CA LEU A 231 14.93 -45.32 -35.02
C LEU A 231 14.80 -46.85 -34.92
N GLU A 232 14.64 -47.38 -33.71
CA GLU A 232 14.41 -48.79 -33.44
C GLU A 232 13.15 -49.30 -34.14
N ASN A 233 12.01 -48.61 -33.96
CA ASN A 233 10.77 -48.94 -34.68
C ASN A 233 10.96 -48.90 -36.21
N ALA A 234 11.65 -47.88 -36.75
CA ALA A 234 11.90 -47.79 -38.18
C ALA A 234 12.80 -48.92 -38.73
N GLN A 235 13.74 -49.42 -37.93
CA GLN A 235 14.59 -50.56 -38.31
C GLN A 235 13.85 -51.89 -38.20
N ILE A 236 12.96 -52.04 -37.22
CA ILE A 236 12.05 -53.20 -37.09
C ILE A 236 11.05 -53.23 -38.25
N ASP A 237 10.43 -52.10 -38.61
CA ASP A 237 9.52 -51.96 -39.75
C ASP A 237 10.21 -52.29 -41.10
N MET A 238 11.54 -52.09 -41.18
CA MET A 238 12.38 -52.46 -42.33
C MET A 238 12.91 -53.90 -42.26
N ASN A 239 12.50 -54.69 -41.27
CA ASN A 239 12.91 -56.08 -41.06
C ASN A 239 14.45 -56.26 -40.96
N VAL A 240 15.14 -55.29 -40.36
CA VAL A 240 16.58 -55.36 -40.08
C VAL A 240 16.80 -56.21 -38.82
N GLU A 241 17.73 -57.17 -38.87
CA GLU A 241 18.06 -57.99 -37.70
C GLU A 241 18.80 -57.16 -36.62
N PRO A 242 18.56 -57.40 -35.31
CA PRO A 242 19.18 -56.64 -34.22
C PRO A 242 20.71 -56.46 -34.28
N PRO A 243 21.52 -57.43 -34.75
CA PRO A 243 22.98 -57.25 -34.88
C PRO A 243 23.39 -56.21 -35.93
N ASN A 244 22.52 -55.92 -36.90
CA ASN A 244 22.78 -55.03 -38.04
C ASN A 244 22.20 -53.62 -37.82
N PHE A 245 21.87 -53.27 -36.58
CA PHE A 245 21.35 -51.95 -36.23
C PHE A 245 22.42 -50.85 -36.39
N VAL A 246 22.01 -49.70 -36.95
CA VAL A 246 22.93 -48.58 -37.20
C VAL A 246 23.44 -48.01 -35.86
N PRO A 247 24.76 -47.94 -35.63
CA PRO A 247 25.29 -47.51 -34.34
C PRO A 247 25.05 -46.01 -34.09
N VAL A 248 24.54 -45.71 -32.89
CA VAL A 248 24.32 -44.34 -32.39
C VAL A 248 25.45 -43.99 -31.41
N ILE A 249 26.21 -42.93 -31.71
CA ILE A 249 27.34 -42.46 -30.91
C ILE A 249 27.03 -41.09 -30.31
N TYR A 250 27.22 -40.92 -29.02
CA TYR A 250 27.03 -39.65 -28.34
C TYR A 250 28.29 -38.78 -28.39
N LYS A 251 28.16 -37.52 -28.82
CA LYS A 251 29.24 -36.54 -28.84
C LYS A 251 28.82 -35.23 -28.18
N THR A 252 29.68 -34.73 -27.30
CA THR A 252 29.63 -33.36 -26.80
C THR A 252 30.68 -32.53 -27.50
N GLU A 253 30.26 -31.61 -28.35
CA GLU A 253 31.15 -30.69 -29.09
C GLU A 253 30.95 -29.27 -28.55
N LEU A 254 32.05 -28.52 -28.39
CA LEU A 254 31.99 -27.12 -27.98
C LEU A 254 31.40 -26.29 -29.12
N GLU A 255 30.11 -25.99 -29.01
CA GLU A 255 29.36 -25.17 -29.96
C GLU A 255 30.00 -23.77 -30.00
N ALA A 256 30.45 -23.30 -31.19
CA ALA A 256 31.16 -22.01 -31.32
C ALA A 256 30.35 -20.81 -30.78
N ALA A 257 29.01 -20.91 -30.83
CA ALA A 257 28.07 -19.99 -30.20
C ALA A 257 28.26 -19.82 -28.67
N SER A 258 28.84 -20.82 -27.99
CA SER A 258 29.16 -20.73 -26.56
C SER A 258 30.39 -19.84 -26.31
N ILE A 259 31.32 -19.77 -27.26
CA ILE A 259 32.53 -18.93 -27.16
C ILE A 259 32.17 -17.47 -27.48
N THR A 260 31.31 -17.22 -28.47
CA THR A 260 30.79 -15.87 -28.72
C THR A 260 29.93 -15.34 -27.58
N GLY A 261 29.27 -16.21 -26.80
CA GLY A 261 28.58 -15.85 -25.56
C GLY A 261 29.48 -15.34 -24.42
N ILE A 262 30.78 -15.64 -24.45
CA ILE A 262 31.77 -15.18 -23.45
C ILE A 262 32.36 -13.80 -23.84
N LEU A 263 32.26 -13.41 -25.11
CA LEU A 263 32.82 -12.14 -25.61
C LEU A 263 32.20 -10.89 -24.93
N PRO A 264 30.86 -10.80 -24.70
CA PRO A 264 30.26 -9.67 -23.99
C PRO A 264 30.70 -9.58 -22.53
N THR A 265 30.84 -10.70 -21.82
CA THR A 265 31.30 -10.70 -20.42
C THR A 265 32.77 -10.30 -20.30
N LEU A 266 33.64 -10.75 -21.21
CA LEU A 266 35.02 -10.29 -21.28
C LEU A 266 35.14 -8.80 -21.65
N LEU A 267 34.29 -8.28 -22.55
CA LEU A 267 34.24 -6.85 -22.85
C LEU A 267 33.81 -6.01 -21.63
N ILE A 268 32.81 -6.46 -20.86
CA ILE A 268 32.38 -5.79 -19.62
C ILE A 268 33.50 -5.81 -18.57
N ILE A 269 34.18 -6.94 -18.39
CA ILE A 269 35.32 -7.07 -17.46
C ILE A 269 36.48 -6.17 -17.90
N GLY A 270 36.82 -6.16 -19.19
CA GLY A 270 37.86 -5.28 -19.75
C GLY A 270 37.53 -3.79 -19.59
N PHE A 271 36.26 -3.41 -19.82
CA PHE A 271 35.76 -2.05 -19.61
C PHE A 271 35.80 -1.65 -18.13
N LEU A 272 35.44 -2.55 -17.20
CA LEU A 272 35.54 -2.32 -15.76
C LEU A 272 36.99 -2.16 -15.30
N ILE A 273 37.93 -2.97 -15.81
CA ILE A 273 39.36 -2.84 -15.51
C ILE A 273 39.92 -1.53 -16.08
N TYR A 274 39.50 -1.13 -17.29
CA TYR A 274 39.86 0.17 -17.87
C TYR A 274 39.31 1.34 -17.06
N MET A 275 38.05 1.29 -16.61
CA MET A 275 37.46 2.29 -15.72
C MET A 275 38.16 2.35 -14.36
N MET A 276 38.51 1.20 -13.77
CA MET A 276 39.26 1.15 -12.51
C MET A 276 40.66 1.76 -12.66
N ARG A 277 41.41 1.42 -13.71
CA ARG A 277 42.72 2.05 -14.00
C ARG A 277 42.61 3.56 -14.23
N ARG A 278 41.63 4.00 -15.02
CA ARG A 278 41.38 5.43 -15.30
C ARG A 278 40.93 6.20 -14.05
N SER A 279 40.20 5.58 -13.13
CA SER A 279 39.83 6.20 -11.84
C SER A 279 41.02 6.27 -10.86
N ALA A 280 41.99 5.35 -10.95
CA ALA A 280 43.20 5.39 -10.16
C ALA A 280 44.12 6.56 -10.58
N GLU A 281 44.24 6.86 -11.88
CA GLU A 281 45.03 7.99 -12.39
C GLU A 281 44.46 9.36 -11.99
N VAL A 282 43.13 9.47 -11.81
CA VAL A 282 42.48 10.71 -11.33
C VAL A 282 42.56 10.88 -9.81
N MET A 283 42.87 9.82 -9.05
CA MET A 283 43.02 9.82 -7.58
C MET A 283 44.48 9.90 -7.11
N GLY A 284 45.37 10.50 -7.91
CA GLY A 284 46.79 10.68 -7.58
C GLY A 284 47.10 11.64 -6.42
N ALA A 285 46.11 12.25 -5.76
CA ALA A 285 46.34 13.23 -4.69
C ALA A 285 45.40 13.04 -3.48
N ARG A 286 46.03 12.88 -2.31
CA ARG A 286 45.46 12.95 -0.94
C ARG A 286 44.60 11.75 -0.52
N GLY A 287 45.21 10.86 0.26
CA GLY A 287 44.56 9.64 0.75
C GLY A 287 43.33 9.89 1.63
N ARG A 288 42.18 9.37 1.19
CA ARG A 288 41.00 9.12 2.01
C ARG A 288 40.55 7.67 1.81
N LYS A 289 40.49 6.93 2.90
CA LYS A 289 40.24 5.47 2.93
C LYS A 289 38.81 5.18 2.44
N GLY A 290 38.63 4.31 1.44
CA GLY A 290 37.33 3.67 1.13
C GLY A 290 36.41 4.33 0.08
N GLY A 291 36.88 5.26 -0.75
CA GLY A 291 36.04 5.97 -1.74
C GLY A 291 35.84 5.27 -3.10
N GLY A 292 35.35 4.02 -3.11
CA GLY A 292 34.86 3.38 -4.34
C GLY A 292 33.42 3.77 -4.68
N LEU A 293 32.91 3.39 -5.87
CA LEU A 293 31.57 3.70 -6.41
C LEU A 293 30.38 3.31 -5.50
N PHE A 294 30.62 2.57 -4.42
CA PHE A 294 29.63 2.09 -3.45
C PHE A 294 29.60 2.87 -2.11
N GLY A 295 30.54 3.81 -1.88
CA GLY A 295 30.73 4.44 -0.57
C GLY A 295 29.50 5.19 -0.02
N GLY A 296 28.72 5.82 -0.89
CA GLY A 296 27.52 6.59 -0.49
C GLY A 296 26.29 5.77 -0.09
N VAL A 297 26.32 4.43 -0.25
CA VAL A 297 25.18 3.56 0.09
C VAL A 297 25.21 3.11 1.56
N MET A 298 26.38 3.18 2.20
CA MET A 298 26.62 2.69 3.56
C MET A 298 26.32 3.68 4.68
N GLU A 299 26.30 5.00 4.42
CA GLU A 299 26.06 6.01 5.47
C GLU A 299 24.61 5.95 5.98
N SER A 300 24.41 6.21 7.28
CA SER A 300 23.08 6.21 7.90
C SER A 300 22.25 7.43 7.50
N THR A 301 21.02 7.19 7.04
CA THR A 301 20.01 8.21 6.68
C THR A 301 19.35 8.92 7.87
N ALA A 302 19.82 8.68 9.09
CA ALA A 302 19.24 9.17 10.33
C ALA A 302 19.14 10.70 10.38
N LYS A 303 17.95 11.21 10.71
CA LYS A 303 17.70 12.65 10.84
C LYS A 303 17.93 13.08 12.27
N LEU A 304 18.96 13.90 12.48
CA LEU A 304 19.24 14.55 13.75
C LEU A 304 18.48 15.89 13.81
N ILE A 305 17.64 16.04 14.84
CA ILE A 305 16.92 17.28 15.16
C ILE A 305 17.53 17.81 16.47
N ASN A 306 18.02 19.06 16.45
CA ASN A 306 18.58 19.69 17.65
C ASN A 306 17.46 20.09 18.61
N SER A 307 17.74 20.16 19.91
CA SER A 307 16.73 20.47 20.94
C SER A 307 15.93 21.74 20.65
N ASN A 308 16.58 22.79 20.13
CA ASN A 308 15.97 24.08 19.80
C ASN A 308 14.93 24.02 18.67
N ASP A 309 15.02 23.02 17.79
CA ASP A 309 14.14 22.85 16.64
C ASP A 309 12.87 22.02 16.99
N ILE A 310 12.78 21.49 18.22
CA ILE A 310 11.68 20.64 18.68
C ILE A 310 10.51 21.51 19.18
N GLY A 311 9.65 21.91 18.27
CA GLY A 311 8.46 22.74 18.55
C GLY A 311 7.27 22.04 19.24
N VAL A 312 7.47 20.90 19.92
CA VAL A 312 6.40 20.07 20.51
C VAL A 312 6.72 19.74 21.98
N ARG A 313 5.73 19.86 22.87
CA ARG A 313 5.82 19.63 24.32
C ARG A 313 4.69 18.73 24.83
N PHE A 314 4.72 18.30 26.10
CA PHE A 314 3.65 17.45 26.66
C PHE A 314 2.31 18.17 26.80
N LYS A 315 2.29 19.51 26.77
CA LYS A 315 1.05 20.30 26.66
C LYS A 315 0.32 20.10 25.31
N ASP A 316 1.06 19.70 24.27
CA ASP A 316 0.54 19.51 22.91
C ASP A 316 0.13 18.04 22.66
N VAL A 317 0.18 17.20 23.70
CA VAL A 317 -0.20 15.78 23.71
C VAL A 317 -1.22 15.54 24.83
N ALA A 318 -2.36 14.94 24.53
CA ALA A 318 -3.44 14.71 25.50
C ALA A 318 -4.17 13.38 25.21
N GLY A 319 -4.99 12.90 26.14
CA GLY A 319 -5.75 11.66 26.01
C GLY A 319 -4.89 10.39 26.04
N CYS A 320 -3.78 10.44 26.78
CA CYS A 320 -2.86 9.33 27.05
C CYS A 320 -1.98 9.62 28.28
N GLU A 321 -2.62 10.06 29.35
CA GLU A 321 -2.01 10.56 30.59
C GLU A 321 -1.18 9.48 31.30
N GLU A 322 -1.61 8.22 31.29
CA GLU A 322 -0.84 7.08 31.83
C GLU A 322 0.45 6.86 31.04
N ALA A 323 0.37 6.88 29.71
CA ALA A 323 1.53 6.76 28.84
C ALA A 323 2.48 7.96 28.97
N LYS A 324 1.95 9.17 29.15
CA LYS A 324 2.73 10.37 29.47
C LYS A 324 3.44 10.20 30.81
N LEU A 325 2.77 9.66 31.83
CA LEU A 325 3.34 9.46 33.16
C LEU A 325 4.54 8.51 33.14
N GLU A 326 4.43 7.35 32.49
CA GLU A 326 5.57 6.42 32.33
C GLU A 326 6.73 7.07 31.55
N ILE A 327 6.43 7.91 30.56
CA ILE A 327 7.44 8.60 29.76
C ILE A 327 8.09 9.77 30.52
N MET A 328 7.38 10.40 31.45
CA MET A 328 7.92 11.45 32.32
C MET A 328 9.01 10.93 33.26
N GLU A 329 9.04 9.64 33.60
CA GLU A 329 10.19 9.02 34.28
C GLU A 329 11.48 9.19 33.47
N PHE A 330 11.43 8.95 32.15
CA PHE A 330 12.59 9.10 31.26
C PHE A 330 13.01 10.57 31.11
N VAL A 331 12.06 11.50 31.10
CA VAL A 331 12.36 12.95 31.06
C VAL A 331 12.99 13.42 32.37
N ASN A 332 12.45 13.00 33.52
CA ASN A 332 13.06 13.33 34.81
C ASN A 332 14.44 12.69 34.95
N PHE A 333 14.64 11.46 34.46
CA PHE A 333 15.97 10.84 34.41
C PHE A 333 16.96 11.67 33.57
N LEU A 334 16.58 12.12 32.37
CA LEU A 334 17.45 12.89 31.49
C LEU A 334 17.80 14.28 32.06
N LYS A 335 16.92 14.88 32.87
CA LYS A 335 17.17 16.14 33.59
C LYS A 335 17.98 15.95 34.88
N ASN A 336 17.59 14.97 35.70
CA ASN A 336 18.04 14.77 37.08
C ASN A 336 18.60 13.35 37.31
N PRO A 337 19.66 12.91 36.59
CA PRO A 337 20.13 11.53 36.66
C PRO A 337 20.65 11.13 38.05
N GLN A 338 21.18 12.08 38.83
CA GLN A 338 21.70 11.81 40.18
C GLN A 338 20.65 11.22 41.11
N GLN A 339 19.40 11.72 41.07
CA GLN A 339 18.29 11.22 41.90
C GLN A 339 18.10 9.68 41.77
N TYR A 340 18.31 9.14 40.57
CA TYR A 340 18.18 7.70 40.31
C TYR A 340 19.47 6.93 40.67
N ILE A 341 20.64 7.54 40.44
CA ILE A 341 21.94 6.96 40.78
C ILE A 341 22.10 6.81 42.30
N ASP A 342 21.69 7.81 43.08
CA ASP A 342 21.78 7.81 44.55
C ASP A 342 20.90 6.71 45.17
N LEU A 343 19.78 6.38 44.51
CA LEU A 343 18.89 5.27 44.89
C LEU A 343 19.35 3.90 44.35
N GLY A 344 20.46 3.84 43.60
CA GLY A 344 20.96 2.63 42.95
C GLY A 344 20.04 2.10 41.83
N ALA A 345 19.11 2.92 41.33
CA ALA A 345 18.16 2.54 40.30
C ALA A 345 18.87 2.39 38.94
N LYS A 346 18.65 1.26 38.26
CA LYS A 346 19.18 1.04 36.91
C LYS A 346 18.31 1.76 35.89
N ILE A 347 18.95 2.49 34.99
CA ILE A 347 18.33 3.24 33.90
C ILE A 347 17.72 2.25 32.91
N PRO A 348 16.41 2.35 32.56
CA PRO A 348 15.83 1.55 31.49
C PRO A 348 16.46 1.97 30.16
N LYS A 349 17.08 1.04 29.44
CA LYS A 349 17.85 1.35 28.22
C LYS A 349 16.95 1.79 27.06
N GLY A 350 15.72 1.32 27.05
CA GLY A 350 14.73 1.71 26.05
C GLY A 350 13.31 1.36 26.43
N ALA A 351 12.38 1.98 25.69
CA ALA A 351 10.95 1.74 25.83
C ALA A 351 10.31 1.56 24.46
N MET A 352 9.33 0.67 24.38
CA MET A 352 8.55 0.43 23.18
C MET A 352 7.14 1.01 23.35
N LEU A 353 6.79 1.97 22.50
CA LEU A 353 5.47 2.55 22.35
C LEU A 353 4.64 1.64 21.43
N THR A 354 3.53 1.14 21.95
CA THR A 354 2.67 0.15 21.28
C THR A 354 1.25 0.69 21.20
N GLY A 355 0.47 0.22 20.22
CA GLY A 355 -0.95 0.59 20.10
C GLY A 355 -1.38 0.90 18.66
N PRO A 356 -2.66 1.21 18.42
CA PRO A 356 -3.21 1.46 17.09
C PRO A 356 -2.46 2.58 16.31
N PRO A 357 -2.51 2.58 14.97
CA PRO A 357 -2.05 3.73 14.19
C PRO A 357 -2.85 4.98 14.56
N GLY A 358 -2.24 6.16 14.49
CA GLY A 358 -2.92 7.44 14.76
C GLY A 358 -3.06 7.84 16.24
N THR A 359 -2.63 7.01 17.20
CA THR A 359 -2.69 7.34 18.65
C THR A 359 -1.58 8.28 19.15
N GLY A 360 -0.80 8.88 18.24
CA GLY A 360 0.19 9.90 18.62
C GLY A 360 1.55 9.38 19.12
N LYS A 361 1.87 8.08 19.01
CA LYS A 361 3.18 7.51 19.42
C LYS A 361 4.41 8.35 19.02
N THR A 362 4.51 8.74 17.75
CA THR A 362 5.60 9.56 17.20
C THR A 362 5.56 11.02 17.68
N LEU A 363 4.38 11.54 18.04
CA LEU A 363 4.21 12.87 18.63
C LEU A 363 4.67 12.86 20.10
N LEU A 364 4.28 11.83 20.84
CA LEU A 364 4.63 11.60 22.24
C LEU A 364 6.16 11.46 22.40
N ALA A 365 6.83 10.68 21.54
CA ALA A 365 8.30 10.58 21.54
C ALA A 365 9.02 11.91 21.23
N LYS A 366 8.45 12.75 20.35
CA LYS A 366 8.97 14.10 20.09
C LYS A 366 8.76 15.04 21.28
N ALA A 367 7.61 14.96 21.95
CA ALA A 367 7.32 15.70 23.17
C ALA A 367 8.30 15.32 24.30
N THR A 368 8.65 14.03 24.45
CA THR A 368 9.69 13.57 25.40
C THR A 368 11.00 14.33 25.21
N ALA A 369 11.46 14.49 23.96
CA ALA A 369 12.71 15.19 23.65
C ALA A 369 12.62 16.70 23.83
N GLY A 370 11.50 17.33 23.44
CA GLY A 370 11.25 18.76 23.66
C GLY A 370 11.16 19.15 25.13
N GLU A 371 10.67 18.25 25.98
CA GLU A 371 10.52 18.48 27.42
C GLU A 371 11.79 18.13 28.21
N ALA A 372 12.58 17.14 27.76
CA ALA A 372 13.93 16.87 28.26
C ALA A 372 14.99 17.88 27.73
N ASN A 373 14.67 18.63 26.66
CA ASN A 373 15.57 19.56 25.96
C ASN A 373 16.84 18.89 25.40
N VAL A 374 16.72 17.63 24.95
CA VAL A 374 17.84 16.84 24.38
C VAL A 374 17.68 16.64 22.87
N PRO A 375 18.78 16.41 22.12
CA PRO A 375 18.71 16.08 20.70
C PRO A 375 17.84 14.84 20.43
N PHE A 376 17.07 14.90 19.35
CA PHE A 376 16.18 13.84 18.90
C PHE A 376 16.68 13.28 17.57
N ILE A 377 17.13 12.02 17.59
CA ILE A 377 17.56 11.30 16.40
C ILE A 377 16.41 10.39 15.97
N THR A 378 15.93 10.53 14.74
CA THR A 378 14.80 9.73 14.23
C THR A 378 15.17 8.95 12.97
N VAL A 379 14.77 7.68 12.97
CA VAL A 379 14.93 6.71 11.86
C VAL A 379 13.63 5.91 11.72
N SER A 380 13.21 5.58 10.50
CA SER A 380 12.15 4.58 10.27
C SER A 380 12.80 3.20 10.12
N GLY A 381 12.21 2.17 10.74
CA GLY A 381 12.63 0.77 10.62
C GLY A 381 12.68 0.29 9.18
N SER A 382 11.83 0.86 8.31
CA SER A 382 11.81 0.61 6.88
C SER A 382 13.09 1.06 6.16
N GLU A 383 13.89 1.99 6.71
CA GLU A 383 15.15 2.48 6.12
C GLU A 383 16.33 1.49 6.25
N PHE A 384 16.20 0.45 7.09
CA PHE A 384 17.24 -0.57 7.22
C PHE A 384 17.11 -1.72 6.20
N LEU A 385 15.92 -1.92 5.63
CA LEU A 385 15.65 -2.98 4.66
C LEU A 385 16.12 -2.57 3.27
N GLU A 386 17.24 -3.13 2.80
CA GLU A 386 17.75 -2.90 1.44
C GLU A 386 18.07 -4.19 0.68
N MET A 387 18.14 -4.07 -0.65
CA MET A 387 18.51 -5.17 -1.56
C MET A 387 19.95 -5.67 -1.36
N PHE A 388 20.80 -4.92 -0.67
CA PHE A 388 22.22 -5.23 -0.47
C PHE A 388 22.47 -5.79 0.94
N VAL A 389 22.83 -7.07 1.00
CA VAL A 389 23.19 -7.76 2.25
C VAL A 389 24.33 -7.00 2.96
N GLY A 390 24.12 -6.68 4.23
CA GLY A 390 25.12 -6.00 5.07
C GLY A 390 25.00 -4.48 5.13
N VAL A 391 24.14 -3.85 4.33
CA VAL A 391 23.86 -2.40 4.45
C VAL A 391 23.07 -2.10 5.72
N GLY A 392 21.97 -2.82 5.99
CA GLY A 392 21.17 -2.67 7.21
C GLY A 392 21.98 -2.73 8.51
N PRO A 393 22.83 -3.76 8.74
CA PRO A 393 23.71 -3.82 9.91
C PRO A 393 24.75 -2.70 9.96
N SER A 394 25.16 -2.11 8.83
CA SER A 394 26.04 -0.94 8.85
C SER A 394 25.30 0.31 9.31
N ARG A 395 24.11 0.57 8.77
CA ARG A 395 23.27 1.71 9.17
C ARG A 395 22.90 1.67 10.64
N VAL A 396 22.64 0.48 11.20
CA VAL A 396 22.41 0.31 12.64
C VAL A 396 23.65 0.73 13.45
N ARG A 397 24.85 0.26 13.09
CA ARG A 397 26.11 0.66 13.75
C ARG A 397 26.37 2.18 13.67
N ASP A 398 26.12 2.78 12.52
CA ASP A 398 26.35 4.21 12.29
C ASP A 398 25.31 5.09 13.02
N MET A 399 24.04 4.67 13.06
CA MET A 399 22.98 5.29 13.88
C MET A 399 23.37 5.31 15.37
N PHE A 400 23.80 4.17 15.93
CA PHE A 400 24.23 4.11 17.32
C PHE A 400 25.55 4.86 17.57
N SER A 401 26.45 4.92 16.59
CA SER A 401 27.65 5.77 16.61
C SER A 401 27.29 7.26 16.66
N MET A 402 26.23 7.69 15.95
CA MET A 402 25.69 9.04 16.02
C MET A 402 25.07 9.33 17.39
N ALA A 403 24.22 8.44 17.90
CA ALA A 403 23.61 8.60 19.24
C ALA A 403 24.66 8.73 20.35
N ARG A 404 25.72 7.89 20.31
CA ARG A 404 26.84 7.99 21.27
C ARG A 404 27.59 9.33 21.23
N LYS A 405 27.66 10.01 20.08
CA LYS A 405 28.31 11.33 19.93
C LYS A 405 27.47 12.49 20.46
N HIS A 406 26.15 12.32 20.49
CA HIS A 406 25.20 13.37 20.88
C HIS A 406 24.56 13.13 22.27
N ALA A 407 25.08 12.17 23.04
CA ALA A 407 24.61 11.89 24.39
C ALA A 407 24.77 13.11 25.33
N PRO A 408 23.77 13.45 26.16
CA PRO A 408 22.47 12.79 26.31
C PRO A 408 21.52 13.08 25.13
N CYS A 409 20.89 12.04 24.57
CA CYS A 409 19.95 12.16 23.46
C CYS A 409 18.88 11.06 23.49
N ILE A 410 17.79 11.30 22.77
CA ILE A 410 16.75 10.30 22.50
C ILE A 410 16.93 9.78 21.07
N LEU A 411 17.01 8.46 20.93
CA LEU A 411 17.00 7.76 19.65
C LEU A 411 15.62 7.14 19.44
N PHE A 412 14.89 7.58 18.40
CA PHE A 412 13.57 7.10 18.06
C PHE A 412 13.55 6.26 16.77
N ILE A 413 13.08 5.03 16.88
CA ILE A 413 12.90 4.08 15.77
C ILE A 413 11.39 3.89 15.53
N ASP A 414 10.84 4.53 14.50
CA ASP A 414 9.46 4.30 14.08
C ASP A 414 9.34 2.98 13.28
N GLU A 415 8.15 2.39 13.20
CA GLU A 415 7.91 1.13 12.46
C GLU A 415 8.94 0.02 12.75
N ILE A 416 9.28 -0.22 14.02
CA ILE A 416 10.32 -1.21 14.38
C ILE A 416 9.97 -2.63 13.90
N ASP A 417 8.70 -2.93 13.65
CA ASP A 417 8.26 -4.21 13.07
C ASP A 417 8.78 -4.48 11.65
N ALA A 418 9.27 -3.47 10.93
CA ALA A 418 10.01 -3.66 9.68
C ALA A 418 11.32 -4.46 9.87
N VAL A 419 12.05 -4.24 10.97
CA VAL A 419 13.28 -4.99 11.30
C VAL A 419 13.08 -6.06 12.36
N GLY A 420 12.15 -5.84 13.28
CA GLY A 420 11.93 -6.62 14.49
C GLY A 420 11.06 -7.86 14.32
N ARG A 421 10.67 -8.23 13.10
CA ARG A 421 9.75 -9.36 12.85
C ARG A 421 10.33 -10.68 13.34
N LYS A 422 9.48 -11.51 13.96
CA LYS A 422 9.82 -12.81 14.52
C LYS A 422 10.45 -13.73 13.46
N ARG A 423 11.62 -14.26 13.80
CA ARG A 423 12.34 -15.33 13.08
C ARG A 423 11.48 -16.59 13.05
N GLY A 424 11.10 -17.07 11.87
CA GLY A 424 10.29 -18.29 11.76
C GLY A 424 9.24 -18.30 10.66
N GLY A 425 9.69 -18.19 9.41
CA GLY A 425 8.96 -18.71 8.26
C GLY A 425 9.92 -19.50 7.38
N ARG A 426 9.53 -20.70 6.90
CA ARG A 426 10.30 -21.47 5.91
C ARG A 426 10.18 -20.84 4.51
N SER A 427 10.50 -19.55 4.40
CA SER A 427 10.44 -18.78 3.16
C SER A 427 11.84 -18.58 2.59
N PHE A 428 12.04 -19.00 1.34
CA PHE A 428 13.36 -18.98 0.69
C PHE A 428 13.82 -17.54 0.40
N GLY A 429 14.97 -17.15 0.98
CA GLY A 429 15.83 -16.08 0.49
C GLY A 429 15.64 -14.67 1.06
N GLY A 430 14.44 -14.28 1.52
CA GLY A 430 14.16 -12.89 1.92
C GLY A 430 14.51 -12.51 3.38
N HIS A 431 14.56 -13.47 4.30
CA HIS A 431 14.65 -13.17 5.74
C HIS A 431 16.07 -12.92 6.27
N SER A 432 17.12 -13.30 5.54
CA SER A 432 18.50 -13.26 6.05
C SER A 432 19.05 -11.86 6.29
N GLU A 433 18.64 -10.86 5.49
CA GLU A 433 19.05 -9.46 5.68
C GLU A 433 18.38 -8.90 6.95
N GLN A 434 17.05 -9.01 7.04
CA GLN A 434 16.24 -8.60 8.20
C GLN A 434 16.75 -9.23 9.51
N GLU A 435 17.05 -10.53 9.53
CA GLU A 435 17.58 -11.22 10.71
C GLU A 435 18.98 -10.74 11.10
N ASN A 436 19.85 -10.43 10.13
CA ASN A 436 21.19 -9.89 10.40
C ASN A 436 21.11 -8.45 10.95
N THR A 437 20.23 -7.63 10.39
CA THR A 437 19.96 -6.26 10.85
C THR A 437 19.38 -6.26 12.26
N LEU A 438 18.43 -7.16 12.54
CA LEU A 438 17.89 -7.38 13.87
C LEU A 438 18.98 -7.82 14.87
N ASN A 439 19.82 -8.79 14.51
CA ASN A 439 20.93 -9.21 15.38
C ASN A 439 21.88 -8.06 15.71
N GLN A 440 22.21 -7.20 14.74
CA GLN A 440 23.06 -6.04 15.00
C GLN A 440 22.39 -5.03 15.94
N LEU A 441 21.08 -4.78 15.79
CA LEU A 441 20.31 -3.94 16.71
C LEU A 441 20.37 -4.48 18.15
N LEU A 442 20.20 -5.79 18.33
CA LEU A 442 20.33 -6.43 19.64
C LEU A 442 21.75 -6.29 20.24
N VAL A 443 22.80 -6.44 19.43
CA VAL A 443 24.20 -6.30 19.86
C VAL A 443 24.53 -4.86 20.28
N GLU A 444 24.05 -3.85 19.55
CA GLU A 444 24.26 -2.44 19.94
C GLU A 444 23.47 -2.07 21.20
N MET A 445 22.25 -2.60 21.39
CA MET A 445 21.46 -2.38 22.61
C MET A 445 22.09 -3.03 23.85
N ASP A 446 22.55 -4.28 23.72
CA ASP A 446 23.28 -4.96 24.80
C ASP A 446 24.61 -4.24 25.12
N GLY A 447 25.30 -3.78 24.08
CA GLY A 447 26.61 -3.09 24.15
C GLY A 447 26.60 -1.69 24.78
N PHE A 448 25.44 -1.11 25.12
CA PHE A 448 25.40 0.09 25.94
C PHE A 448 25.84 -0.19 27.39
N ASN A 449 26.89 0.50 27.83
CA ASN A 449 27.17 0.67 29.25
C ASN A 449 26.12 1.60 29.88
N SER A 450 25.70 1.34 31.12
CA SER A 450 24.73 2.18 31.84
C SER A 450 25.20 3.63 32.09
N THR A 451 26.45 3.97 31.73
CA THR A 451 27.04 5.31 31.84
C THR A 451 26.79 6.20 30.62
N THR A 452 26.33 5.65 29.49
CA THR A 452 25.95 6.44 28.31
C THR A 452 24.48 6.81 28.40
N ASN A 453 24.16 8.07 28.68
CA ASN A 453 22.81 8.62 28.86
C ASN A 453 22.01 8.71 27.54
N VAL A 454 21.84 7.58 26.86
CA VAL A 454 21.08 7.46 25.60
C VAL A 454 19.83 6.63 25.88
N VAL A 455 18.66 7.18 25.56
CA VAL A 455 17.37 6.48 25.70
C VAL A 455 16.88 6.07 24.31
N VAL A 456 16.62 4.77 24.12
CA VAL A 456 16.10 4.24 22.85
C VAL A 456 14.58 4.07 22.94
N LEU A 457 13.84 4.90 22.21
CA LEU A 457 12.39 4.77 22.04
C LEU A 457 12.10 4.06 20.71
N ALA A 458 11.18 3.11 20.70
CA ALA A 458 10.69 2.49 19.47
C ALA A 458 9.17 2.56 19.38
N ALA A 459 8.60 2.65 18.19
CA ALA A 459 7.16 2.59 17.98
C ALA A 459 6.77 1.41 17.06
N THR A 460 5.67 0.75 17.40
CA THR A 460 5.04 -0.25 16.53
C THR A 460 3.52 -0.19 16.61
N ASN A 461 2.86 -0.63 15.54
CA ASN A 461 1.43 -0.91 15.53
C ASN A 461 1.11 -2.40 15.83
N ARG A 462 2.12 -3.28 15.84
CA ARG A 462 1.96 -4.74 15.86
C ARG A 462 3.01 -5.44 16.73
N VAL A 463 2.70 -5.57 18.02
CA VAL A 463 3.56 -6.27 18.99
C VAL A 463 3.57 -7.79 18.76
N ASP A 464 2.48 -8.32 18.20
CA ASP A 464 2.24 -9.74 17.90
C ASP A 464 3.29 -10.35 16.96
N ILE A 465 3.78 -9.58 15.99
CA ILE A 465 4.78 -10.03 15.01
C ILE A 465 6.22 -9.81 15.46
N LEU A 466 6.48 -9.15 16.59
CA LEU A 466 7.84 -8.84 17.02
C LEU A 466 8.58 -10.06 17.60
N ASP A 467 9.89 -10.07 17.42
CA ASP A 467 10.79 -11.02 18.07
C ASP A 467 10.84 -10.74 19.58
N LYS A 468 10.47 -11.74 20.38
CA LYS A 468 10.54 -11.72 21.84
C LYS A 468 11.95 -11.41 22.36
N ALA A 469 13.00 -11.53 21.54
CA ALA A 469 14.35 -11.10 21.87
C ALA A 469 14.47 -9.57 22.08
N LEU A 470 13.71 -8.74 21.36
CA LEU A 470 13.70 -7.28 21.56
C LEU A 470 13.10 -6.90 22.93
N LEU A 471 12.10 -7.67 23.36
CA LEU A 471 11.28 -7.44 24.56
C LEU A 471 11.93 -7.94 25.87
N ARG A 472 13.21 -8.30 25.85
CA ARG A 472 13.93 -8.81 27.03
C ARG A 472 14.52 -7.66 27.86
N PRO A 473 14.56 -7.78 29.19
CA PRO A 473 15.28 -6.85 30.04
C PRO A 473 16.75 -6.68 29.61
N GLY A 474 17.24 -5.45 29.66
CA GLY A 474 18.48 -4.97 29.05
C GLY A 474 18.31 -4.34 27.65
N ARG A 475 17.08 -4.22 27.13
CA ARG A 475 16.78 -3.76 25.75
C ARG A 475 15.57 -2.81 25.74
N PHE A 476 14.40 -3.27 25.29
CA PHE A 476 13.13 -2.56 25.45
C PHE A 476 12.46 -3.01 26.75
N ASP A 477 12.95 -2.42 27.84
CA ASP A 477 12.64 -2.80 29.22
C ASP A 477 11.22 -2.39 29.62
N ARG A 478 10.73 -1.28 29.07
CA ARG A 478 9.37 -0.78 29.23
C ARG A 478 8.55 -1.02 27.97
N GLN A 479 7.30 -1.45 28.14
CA GLN A 479 6.31 -1.56 27.06
C GLN A 479 5.13 -0.67 27.43
N ILE A 480 5.04 0.48 26.77
CA ILE A 480 4.01 1.49 27.03
C ILE A 480 2.93 1.28 25.98
N PHE A 481 1.71 0.98 26.42
CA PHE A 481 0.56 0.90 25.53
C PHE A 481 -0.11 2.27 25.44
N VAL A 482 -0.22 2.79 24.21
CA VAL A 482 -0.88 4.05 23.88
C VAL A 482 -2.22 3.70 23.22
N PRO A 483 -3.32 3.62 24.00
CA PRO A 483 -4.63 3.23 23.50
C PRO A 483 -5.21 4.27 22.52
N ALA A 484 -6.35 3.95 21.92
CA ALA A 484 -7.21 4.98 21.34
C ALA A 484 -7.82 5.83 22.49
N PRO A 485 -8.00 7.14 22.32
CA PRO A 485 -8.43 8.03 23.39
C PRO A 485 -9.92 7.84 23.77
N ASP A 486 -10.17 7.79 25.06
CA ASP A 486 -11.51 7.79 25.67
C ASP A 486 -12.23 9.14 25.44
N ILE A 487 -13.52 9.23 25.76
CA ILE A 487 -14.32 10.45 25.58
C ILE A 487 -13.69 11.72 26.21
N LYS A 488 -13.04 11.58 27.38
CA LYS A 488 -12.30 12.67 28.04
C LYS A 488 -11.07 13.07 27.24
N GLY A 489 -10.22 12.10 26.91
CA GLY A 489 -9.02 12.31 26.10
C GLY A 489 -9.31 12.90 24.74
N ARG A 490 -10.41 12.50 24.08
CA ARG A 490 -10.86 13.13 22.85
C ARG A 490 -11.22 14.60 23.05
N ALA A 491 -11.91 14.97 24.13
CA ALA A 491 -12.21 16.37 24.43
C ALA A 491 -10.91 17.18 24.64
N SER A 492 -9.92 16.62 25.35
CA SER A 492 -8.60 17.23 25.52
C SER A 492 -7.83 17.37 24.19
N ILE A 493 -7.86 16.36 23.31
CA ILE A 493 -7.23 16.40 21.98
C ILE A 493 -7.93 17.43 21.07
N PHE A 494 -9.27 17.49 21.07
CA PHE A 494 -10.01 18.57 20.40
C PHE A 494 -9.62 19.94 20.95
N LYS A 495 -9.48 20.11 22.26
CA LYS A 495 -9.02 21.36 22.88
C LYS A 495 -7.64 21.79 22.38
N VAL A 496 -6.68 20.88 22.19
CA VAL A 496 -5.37 21.17 21.61
C VAL A 496 -5.51 21.65 20.15
N HIS A 497 -6.21 20.91 19.29
CA HIS A 497 -6.32 21.26 17.87
C HIS A 497 -7.21 22.50 17.61
N LEU A 498 -8.24 22.73 18.42
CA LEU A 498 -9.11 23.91 18.33
C LEU A 498 -8.39 25.21 18.72
N GLN A 499 -7.30 25.18 19.51
CA GLN A 499 -6.56 26.40 19.87
C GLN A 499 -6.09 27.18 18.64
N GLN A 500 -5.57 26.48 17.63
CA GLN A 500 -5.03 27.06 16.40
C GLN A 500 -6.12 27.52 15.41
N LEU A 501 -7.36 27.05 15.58
CA LEU A 501 -8.47 27.35 14.67
C LEU A 501 -9.24 28.62 15.05
N LYS A 502 -9.79 29.30 14.03
CA LYS A 502 -10.64 30.49 14.19
C LYS A 502 -12.12 30.09 14.20
N THR A 503 -12.71 30.10 15.39
CA THR A 503 -14.10 29.74 15.67
C THR A 503 -14.75 30.85 16.48
N ASP A 504 -16.01 31.17 16.20
CA ASP A 504 -16.79 32.12 17.02
C ASP A 504 -17.54 31.41 18.18
N LEU A 505 -17.55 30.08 18.17
CA LEU A 505 -18.07 29.22 19.24
C LEU A 505 -17.05 29.08 20.37
N ASP A 506 -17.53 28.87 21.60
CA ASP A 506 -16.65 28.48 22.71
C ASP A 506 -15.95 27.14 22.39
N LYS A 507 -14.64 27.12 22.63
CA LYS A 507 -13.77 26.01 22.28
C LYS A 507 -13.90 24.84 23.26
N MET A 508 -14.27 25.10 24.52
CA MET A 508 -14.42 24.04 25.53
C MET A 508 -15.70 23.24 25.28
N ASP A 509 -16.84 23.92 25.14
CA ASP A 509 -18.12 23.25 24.88
C ASP A 509 -18.16 22.61 23.48
N LEU A 510 -17.53 23.23 22.48
CA LEU A 510 -17.33 22.60 21.18
C LEU A 510 -16.49 21.32 21.29
N ALA A 511 -15.39 21.32 22.04
CA ALA A 511 -14.55 20.12 22.22
C ALA A 511 -15.32 18.96 22.87
N ARG A 512 -16.11 19.24 23.92
CA ARG A 512 -16.98 18.25 24.60
C ARG A 512 -18.03 17.68 23.64
N LYS A 513 -18.72 18.56 22.90
CA LYS A 513 -19.74 18.15 21.92
C LYS A 513 -19.15 17.34 20.75
N MET A 514 -17.95 17.68 20.29
CA MET A 514 -17.25 16.92 19.25
C MET A 514 -16.80 15.55 19.75
N ALA A 515 -16.21 15.47 20.95
CA ALA A 515 -15.77 14.21 21.55
C ALA A 515 -16.91 13.19 21.74
N ALA A 516 -18.12 13.68 22.02
CA ALA A 516 -19.34 12.88 22.09
C ALA A 516 -19.83 12.41 20.71
N LEU A 517 -19.60 13.16 19.63
CA LEU A 517 -20.03 12.78 18.26
C LEU A 517 -19.02 11.91 17.49
N THR A 518 -17.80 11.72 18.03
CA THR A 518 -16.72 10.94 17.40
C THR A 518 -16.22 9.77 18.27
N PRO A 519 -17.08 8.82 18.67
CA PRO A 519 -16.66 7.65 19.45
C PRO A 519 -15.66 6.79 18.68
N GLY A 520 -14.66 6.27 19.38
CA GLY A 520 -13.61 5.40 18.80
C GLY A 520 -12.64 6.07 17.82
N PHE A 521 -12.67 7.40 17.65
CA PHE A 521 -11.71 8.12 16.80
C PHE A 521 -10.31 8.17 17.45
N THR A 522 -9.26 8.03 16.63
CA THR A 522 -7.89 8.25 17.10
C THR A 522 -7.53 9.74 17.13
N GLY A 523 -6.42 10.09 17.80
CA GLY A 523 -5.94 11.48 17.82
C GLY A 523 -5.65 12.04 16.43
N ALA A 524 -5.15 11.21 15.50
CA ALA A 524 -4.95 11.58 14.11
C ALA A 524 -6.27 11.83 13.35
N ASP A 525 -7.32 11.06 13.64
CA ASP A 525 -8.65 11.28 13.05
C ASP A 525 -9.26 12.60 13.53
N ILE A 526 -9.08 12.94 14.82
CA ILE A 526 -9.53 14.21 15.41
C ILE A 526 -8.80 15.40 14.79
N ALA A 527 -7.47 15.30 14.64
CA ALA A 527 -6.68 16.30 13.94
C ALA A 527 -7.16 16.50 12.49
N ASN A 528 -7.51 15.40 11.80
CA ASN A 528 -8.05 15.43 10.45
C ASN A 528 -9.45 16.05 10.38
N VAL A 529 -10.36 15.75 11.32
CA VAL A 529 -11.68 16.41 11.44
C VAL A 529 -11.53 17.92 11.61
N CYS A 530 -10.63 18.36 12.50
CA CYS A 530 -10.36 19.78 12.73
C CYS A 530 -9.86 20.49 11.45
N ASN A 531 -8.95 19.84 10.72
CA ASN A 531 -8.41 20.36 9.46
C ASN A 531 -9.45 20.38 8.33
N GLU A 532 -10.21 19.30 8.14
CA GLU A 532 -11.27 19.22 7.13
C GLU A 532 -12.41 20.21 7.42
N ALA A 533 -12.75 20.47 8.69
CA ALA A 533 -13.73 21.52 9.06
C ALA A 533 -13.25 22.92 8.64
N ALA A 534 -11.95 23.21 8.78
CA ALA A 534 -11.35 24.45 8.30
C ALA A 534 -11.33 24.53 6.76
N LEU A 535 -11.03 23.44 6.06
CA LEU A 535 -11.04 23.38 4.59
C LEU A 535 -12.46 23.53 4.01
N ILE A 536 -13.48 22.99 4.68
CA ILE A 536 -14.89 23.17 4.33
C ILE A 536 -15.28 24.65 4.52
N ALA A 537 -14.94 25.25 5.67
CA ALA A 537 -15.19 26.67 5.93
C ALA A 537 -14.54 27.58 4.87
N ALA A 538 -13.29 27.29 4.50
CA ALA A 538 -12.55 28.03 3.49
C ALA A 538 -13.13 27.87 2.07
N ARG A 539 -13.64 26.68 1.72
CA ARG A 539 -14.35 26.44 0.45
C ARG A 539 -15.62 27.29 0.34
N ASP A 540 -16.36 27.41 1.44
CA ASP A 540 -17.58 28.20 1.50
C ASP A 540 -17.30 29.71 1.77
N LEU A 541 -16.03 30.15 1.67
CA LEU A 541 -15.57 31.52 1.91
C LEU A 541 -16.04 32.11 3.25
N SER A 542 -16.16 31.26 4.28
CA SER A 542 -16.59 31.65 5.61
C SER A 542 -15.46 32.26 6.43
N ASN A 543 -15.75 33.36 7.14
CA ASN A 543 -14.75 34.08 7.95
C ASN A 543 -14.35 33.38 9.25
N SER A 544 -15.12 32.36 9.66
CA SER A 544 -14.97 31.55 10.88
C SER A 544 -15.54 30.15 10.63
N ILE A 545 -15.12 29.15 11.42
CA ILE A 545 -15.62 27.78 11.29
C ILE A 545 -16.87 27.61 12.16
N SER A 546 -17.97 27.15 11.53
CA SER A 546 -19.26 26.88 12.21
C SER A 546 -19.41 25.41 12.62
N MET A 547 -20.34 25.12 13.53
CA MET A 547 -20.72 23.75 13.94
C MET A 547 -21.02 22.84 12.74
N LYS A 548 -21.75 23.35 11.74
CA LYS A 548 -22.11 22.63 10.52
C LYS A 548 -20.89 22.12 9.75
N ASN A 549 -19.78 22.86 9.79
CA ASN A 549 -18.55 22.51 9.09
C ASN A 549 -17.84 21.33 9.79
N PHE A 550 -17.92 21.27 11.13
CA PHE A 550 -17.43 20.11 11.89
C PHE A 550 -18.29 18.86 11.68
N GLU A 551 -19.62 18.99 11.68
CA GLU A 551 -20.52 17.87 11.36
C GLU A 551 -20.23 17.29 9.97
N GLN A 552 -20.07 18.15 8.96
CA GLN A 552 -19.69 17.72 7.61
C GLN A 552 -18.27 17.12 7.55
N ALA A 553 -17.33 17.59 8.37
CA ALA A 553 -15.99 17.01 8.46
C ALA A 553 -16.03 15.59 9.07
N ILE A 554 -16.81 15.38 10.13
CA ILE A 554 -17.03 14.05 10.72
C ILE A 554 -17.65 13.11 9.67
N GLU A 555 -18.73 13.51 8.99
CA GLU A 555 -19.34 12.72 7.91
C GLU A 555 -18.34 12.38 6.80
N ARG A 556 -17.47 13.32 6.45
CA ARG A 556 -16.45 13.15 5.40
C ARG A 556 -15.32 12.21 5.82
N VAL A 557 -14.96 12.16 7.10
CA VAL A 557 -13.98 11.21 7.65
C VAL A 557 -14.59 9.81 7.76
N VAL A 558 -15.83 9.67 8.24
CA VAL A 558 -16.49 8.36 8.43
C VAL A 558 -16.95 7.73 7.11
N ALA A 559 -17.77 8.45 6.33
CA ALA A 559 -18.44 7.90 5.15
C ALA A 559 -17.72 8.28 3.83
N GLY A 560 -16.74 9.19 3.89
CA GLY A 560 -15.97 9.63 2.73
C GLY A 560 -16.66 10.71 1.90
N MET A 561 -16.14 10.89 0.68
CA MET A 561 -16.58 11.98 -0.20
C MET A 561 -18.01 11.79 -0.72
N GLU A 562 -18.78 12.88 -0.65
CA GLU A 562 -20.13 12.99 -1.20
C GLU A 562 -20.11 12.98 -2.74
N LYS A 563 -20.91 12.09 -3.37
CA LYS A 563 -20.97 11.97 -4.83
C LYS A 563 -22.15 12.73 -5.43
N LYS A 564 -22.10 14.07 -5.38
CA LYS A 564 -23.14 14.97 -5.93
C LYS A 564 -23.50 14.73 -7.40
N THR A 565 -22.64 14.09 -8.19
CA THR A 565 -22.88 13.76 -9.60
C THR A 565 -23.61 12.44 -9.83
N ASN A 566 -23.64 11.52 -8.84
CA ASN A 566 -24.33 10.24 -8.97
C ASN A 566 -25.80 10.39 -8.57
N VAL A 567 -26.61 10.91 -9.50
CA VAL A 567 -28.06 10.96 -9.33
C VAL A 567 -28.63 9.55 -9.51
N LEU A 568 -29.12 8.97 -8.41
CA LEU A 568 -29.87 7.70 -8.41
C LEU A 568 -31.20 7.85 -9.15
N GLN A 569 -31.67 6.78 -9.80
CA GLN A 569 -33.01 6.76 -10.37
C GLN A 569 -34.07 6.87 -9.25
N PRO A 570 -35.27 7.43 -9.49
CA PRO A 570 -36.30 7.57 -8.46
C PRO A 570 -36.66 6.26 -7.75
N GLU A 571 -36.72 5.14 -8.48
CA GLU A 571 -36.96 3.80 -7.92
C GLU A 571 -35.78 3.26 -7.09
N GLU A 572 -34.54 3.56 -7.49
CA GLU A 572 -33.34 3.21 -6.71
C GLU A 572 -33.28 4.05 -5.43
N LYS A 573 -33.51 5.36 -5.52
CA LYS A 573 -33.59 6.28 -4.39
C LYS A 573 -34.70 5.89 -3.41
N LYS A 574 -35.85 5.44 -3.92
CA LYS A 574 -36.93 4.84 -3.12
C LYS A 574 -36.46 3.57 -2.42
N THR A 575 -35.80 2.66 -3.13
CA THR A 575 -35.29 1.41 -2.53
C THR A 575 -34.28 1.70 -1.42
N VAL A 576 -33.32 2.60 -1.64
CA VAL A 576 -32.35 3.06 -0.63
C VAL A 576 -33.04 3.74 0.56
N ALA A 577 -34.05 4.59 0.34
CA ALA A 577 -34.76 5.24 1.43
C ALA A 577 -35.51 4.26 2.35
N TYR A 578 -36.10 3.19 1.80
CA TYR A 578 -36.72 2.14 2.60
C TYR A 578 -35.68 1.24 3.29
N HIS A 579 -34.52 1.01 2.67
CA HIS A 579 -33.39 0.28 3.26
C HIS A 579 -32.84 1.02 4.49
N GLU A 580 -32.46 2.30 4.33
CA GLU A 580 -31.94 3.12 5.43
C GLU A 580 -33.01 3.35 6.53
N ALA A 581 -34.29 3.49 6.16
CA ALA A 581 -35.38 3.56 7.14
C ALA A 581 -35.54 2.24 7.94
N GLY A 582 -35.31 1.08 7.31
CA GLY A 582 -35.32 -0.22 7.99
C GLY A 582 -34.26 -0.33 9.08
N HIS A 583 -33.03 0.11 8.77
CA HIS A 583 -31.94 0.23 9.73
C HIS A 583 -32.24 1.24 10.86
N ALA A 584 -32.80 2.40 10.52
CA ALA A 584 -33.12 3.46 11.45
C ALA A 584 -34.21 3.04 12.47
N VAL A 585 -35.31 2.45 11.98
CA VAL A 585 -36.43 2.01 12.82
C VAL A 585 -36.06 0.79 13.66
N ALA A 586 -35.33 -0.19 13.10
CA ALA A 586 -34.83 -1.31 13.89
C ALA A 586 -33.89 -0.84 15.02
N GLY A 587 -32.98 0.11 14.74
CA GLY A 587 -32.11 0.71 15.76
C GLY A 587 -32.86 1.52 16.83
N TRP A 588 -34.05 2.05 16.51
CA TRP A 588 -34.88 2.83 17.44
C TRP A 588 -35.60 1.93 18.46
N PHE A 589 -36.23 0.84 17.99
CA PHE A 589 -37.10 0.00 18.82
C PHE A 589 -36.40 -1.21 19.48
N LEU A 590 -35.15 -1.51 19.14
CA LEU A 590 -34.31 -2.46 19.89
C LEU A 590 -33.73 -1.79 21.15
N GLU A 591 -33.61 -2.52 22.26
CA GLU A 591 -33.12 -1.98 23.54
C GLU A 591 -31.60 -1.72 23.50
N TYR A 592 -30.84 -2.71 23.04
CA TYR A 592 -29.39 -2.66 23.15
C TYR A 592 -28.71 -1.98 21.97
N ALA A 593 -29.43 -1.77 20.86
CA ALA A 593 -28.93 -1.12 19.66
C ALA A 593 -28.31 0.27 19.93
N ASP A 594 -27.25 0.59 19.19
CA ASP A 594 -26.54 1.86 19.25
C ASP A 594 -27.50 3.03 18.91
N PRO A 595 -27.52 4.13 19.70
CA PRO A 595 -28.33 5.31 19.40
C PRO A 595 -28.05 5.88 18.00
N LEU A 596 -29.11 6.27 17.30
CA LEU A 596 -29.04 6.82 15.94
C LEU A 596 -28.82 8.34 15.99
N LEU A 597 -27.74 8.83 15.37
CA LEU A 597 -27.48 10.26 15.23
C LEU A 597 -28.14 10.85 13.98
N LYS A 598 -27.98 10.15 12.85
CA LYS A 598 -28.27 10.68 11.52
C LYS A 598 -28.51 9.57 10.50
N VAL A 599 -29.39 9.81 9.53
CA VAL A 599 -29.62 8.92 8.37
C VAL A 599 -29.55 9.75 7.11
N SER A 600 -28.91 9.23 6.06
CA SER A 600 -28.89 9.88 4.76
C SER A 600 -28.94 8.90 3.59
N ILE A 601 -29.66 9.29 2.54
CA ILE A 601 -29.74 8.58 1.26
C ILE A 601 -28.82 9.19 0.19
N ILE A 602 -27.85 10.01 0.60
CA ILE A 602 -26.87 10.64 -0.30
C ILE A 602 -25.68 9.68 -0.49
N PRO A 603 -25.31 9.32 -1.73
CA PRO A 603 -24.24 8.35 -1.98
C PRO A 603 -22.88 8.91 -1.54
N ARG A 604 -22.23 8.18 -0.61
CA ARG A 604 -20.89 8.49 -0.09
C ARG A 604 -19.96 7.30 -0.26
N GLY A 605 -18.74 7.55 -0.74
CA GLY A 605 -17.71 6.51 -0.88
C GLY A 605 -18.17 5.32 -1.74
N LYS A 606 -18.39 4.16 -1.11
CA LYS A 606 -18.91 2.93 -1.76
C LYS A 606 -20.41 2.68 -1.52
N GLY A 607 -21.02 3.34 -0.53
CA GLY A 607 -22.43 3.18 -0.19
C GLY A 607 -23.37 4.05 -1.03
N LEU A 608 -24.64 3.66 -1.09
CA LEU A 608 -25.71 4.45 -1.73
C LEU A 608 -26.48 5.31 -0.72
N GLY A 609 -26.62 4.84 0.52
CA GLY A 609 -26.97 5.62 1.70
C GLY A 609 -26.00 5.30 2.85
N TYR A 610 -26.24 5.91 4.01
CA TYR A 610 -25.62 5.53 5.27
C TYR A 610 -26.46 5.97 6.48
N ALA A 611 -26.49 5.13 7.51
CA ALA A 611 -26.93 5.47 8.85
C ALA A 611 -25.70 5.67 9.78
N GLN A 612 -25.68 6.79 10.51
CA GLN A 612 -24.67 7.09 11.52
C GLN A 612 -25.21 6.80 12.91
N TYR A 613 -24.61 5.79 13.53
CA TYR A 613 -24.85 5.42 14.92
C TYR A 613 -23.80 6.05 15.83
N LEU A 614 -24.12 6.11 17.12
CA LEU A 614 -23.20 6.43 18.20
C LEU A 614 -22.91 5.14 19.00
N PRO A 615 -21.85 4.39 18.65
CA PRO A 615 -21.39 3.24 19.42
C PRO A 615 -21.28 3.52 20.92
N LYS A 616 -21.84 2.64 21.74
CA LYS A 616 -21.65 2.67 23.19
C LYS A 616 -20.19 2.29 23.52
N GLU A 617 -19.48 3.14 24.25
CA GLU A 617 -18.09 2.89 24.68
C GLU A 617 -18.06 1.90 25.85
N GLN A 618 -18.18 0.61 25.52
CA GLN A 618 -18.15 -0.51 26.46
C GLN A 618 -17.19 -1.60 25.99
N TYR A 619 -16.41 -2.17 26.92
CA TYR A 619 -15.47 -3.25 26.64
C TYR A 619 -16.11 -4.65 26.72
N LEU A 620 -17.25 -4.77 27.39
CA LEU A 620 -17.97 -6.03 27.60
C LEU A 620 -19.27 -6.01 26.80
N TYR A 621 -19.47 -7.02 25.95
CA TYR A 621 -20.69 -7.20 25.16
C TYR A 621 -21.44 -8.45 25.61
N SER A 622 -22.74 -8.32 25.86
CA SER A 622 -23.62 -9.46 26.15
C SER A 622 -24.11 -10.14 24.86
N LYS A 623 -24.70 -11.33 25.00
CA LYS A 623 -25.26 -12.11 23.89
C LYS A 623 -26.45 -11.37 23.24
N GLU A 624 -27.27 -10.73 24.07
CA GLU A 624 -28.43 -9.92 23.70
C GLU A 624 -27.98 -8.66 22.94
N GLN A 625 -26.95 -7.97 23.43
CA GLN A 625 -26.40 -6.78 22.78
C GLN A 625 -25.84 -7.08 21.37
N LEU A 626 -25.17 -8.22 21.20
CA LEU A 626 -24.67 -8.65 19.89
C LEU A 626 -25.80 -9.13 18.97
N PHE A 627 -26.86 -9.74 19.52
CA PHE A 627 -28.05 -10.15 18.77
C PHE A 627 -28.84 -8.93 18.25
N ASP A 628 -29.11 -7.93 19.09
CA ASP A 628 -29.75 -6.66 18.68
C ASP A 628 -28.94 -5.95 17.60
N ARG A 629 -27.60 -5.94 17.73
CA ARG A 629 -26.69 -5.37 16.71
C ARG A 629 -26.82 -6.10 15.38
N MET A 630 -26.99 -7.43 15.39
CA MET A 630 -27.27 -8.21 14.18
C MET A 630 -28.66 -7.89 13.60
N CYS A 631 -29.70 -7.77 14.43
CA CYS A 631 -31.06 -7.43 14.00
C CYS A 631 -31.13 -6.04 13.36
N MET A 632 -30.56 -5.01 13.98
CA MET A 632 -30.43 -3.68 13.40
C MET A 632 -29.70 -3.71 12.04
N THR A 633 -28.64 -4.51 11.93
CA THR A 633 -27.87 -4.66 10.68
C THR A 633 -28.64 -5.46 9.61
N LEU A 634 -29.60 -6.32 9.97
CA LEU A 634 -30.49 -6.98 9.00
C LEU A 634 -31.69 -6.10 8.59
N GLY A 635 -31.97 -5.03 9.35
CA GLY A 635 -33.14 -4.16 9.17
C GLY A 635 -33.33 -3.61 7.75
N GLY A 636 -32.26 -3.18 7.08
CA GLY A 636 -32.36 -2.66 5.71
C GLY A 636 -32.82 -3.70 4.69
N ARG A 637 -32.29 -4.92 4.76
CA ARG A 637 -32.70 -6.03 3.88
C ARG A 637 -34.13 -6.49 4.15
N VAL A 638 -34.51 -6.60 5.43
CA VAL A 638 -35.86 -7.02 5.83
C VAL A 638 -36.90 -5.98 5.41
N SER A 639 -36.57 -4.68 5.48
CA SER A 639 -37.41 -3.61 4.95
C SER A 639 -37.62 -3.73 3.43
N GLU A 640 -36.57 -4.00 2.65
CA GLU A 640 -36.72 -4.24 1.20
C GLU A 640 -37.69 -5.39 0.90
N GLU A 641 -37.56 -6.50 1.63
CA GLU A 641 -38.42 -7.68 1.49
C GLU A 641 -39.89 -7.37 1.84
N LEU A 642 -40.15 -6.69 2.96
CA LEU A 642 -41.48 -6.36 3.45
C LEU A 642 -42.26 -5.32 2.61
N PHE A 643 -41.55 -4.43 1.90
CA PHE A 643 -42.17 -3.36 1.10
C PHE A 643 -42.15 -3.59 -0.41
N PHE A 644 -41.12 -4.25 -0.95
CA PHE A 644 -41.00 -4.48 -2.39
C PHE A 644 -41.15 -5.94 -2.81
N GLY A 645 -41.13 -6.90 -1.88
CA GLY A 645 -41.15 -8.34 -2.21
C GLY A 645 -39.95 -8.81 -3.04
N ARG A 646 -38.89 -7.99 -3.11
CA ARG A 646 -37.65 -8.25 -3.85
C ARG A 646 -36.46 -7.78 -3.02
N ILE A 647 -35.38 -8.55 -3.08
CA ILE A 647 -34.11 -8.26 -2.40
C ILE A 647 -33.10 -7.67 -3.38
N THR A 648 -32.30 -6.70 -2.96
CA THR A 648 -31.21 -6.13 -3.77
C THR A 648 -29.82 -6.61 -3.35
N THR A 649 -28.81 -6.18 -4.10
CA THR A 649 -27.39 -6.33 -3.74
C THR A 649 -26.90 -5.28 -2.73
N GLY A 650 -27.73 -4.31 -2.33
CA GLY A 650 -27.34 -3.23 -1.41
C GLY A 650 -26.86 -3.77 -0.05
N ALA A 651 -27.60 -4.75 0.49
CA ALA A 651 -27.34 -5.40 1.79
C ALA A 651 -26.07 -6.29 1.84
N GLN A 652 -25.16 -6.22 0.86
CA GLN A 652 -23.98 -7.10 0.82
C GLN A 652 -23.05 -6.87 2.02
N ASP A 653 -22.74 -5.61 2.33
CA ASP A 653 -21.82 -5.30 3.44
C ASP A 653 -22.46 -5.59 4.80
N ASP A 654 -23.78 -5.48 4.91
CA ASP A 654 -24.53 -5.77 6.15
C ASP A 654 -24.59 -7.27 6.43
N LEU A 655 -24.89 -8.08 5.41
CA LEU A 655 -24.78 -9.54 5.50
C LEU A 655 -23.35 -9.98 5.87
N LYS A 656 -22.31 -9.28 5.37
CA LYS A 656 -20.92 -9.55 5.75
C LYS A 656 -20.66 -9.25 7.22
N LYS A 657 -21.07 -8.07 7.74
CA LYS A 657 -20.95 -7.71 9.16
C LYS A 657 -21.70 -8.70 10.07
N VAL A 658 -22.94 -9.04 9.72
CA VAL A 658 -23.79 -10.00 10.45
C VAL A 658 -23.15 -11.39 10.48
N THR A 659 -22.61 -11.85 9.34
CA THR A 659 -21.89 -13.12 9.25
C THR A 659 -20.64 -13.11 10.13
N GLN A 660 -19.82 -12.05 10.07
CA GLN A 660 -18.63 -11.91 10.91
C GLN A 660 -18.97 -11.88 12.42
N SER A 661 -20.03 -11.17 12.81
CA SER A 661 -20.52 -11.17 14.20
C SER A 661 -20.98 -12.56 14.66
N ALA A 662 -21.71 -13.28 13.81
CA ALA A 662 -22.18 -14.64 14.11
C ALA A 662 -21.01 -15.63 14.28
N TYR A 663 -20.01 -15.60 13.39
CA TYR A 663 -18.80 -16.41 13.57
C TYR A 663 -18.03 -16.01 14.84
N ALA A 664 -17.92 -14.72 15.18
CA ALA A 664 -17.24 -14.30 16.41
C ALA A 664 -17.95 -14.83 17.67
N GLN A 665 -19.28 -14.75 17.72
CA GLN A 665 -20.07 -15.32 18.83
C GLN A 665 -19.90 -16.83 18.98
N VAL A 666 -19.91 -17.58 17.87
CA VAL A 666 -19.83 -19.05 17.88
C VAL A 666 -18.40 -19.58 18.07
N VAL A 667 -17.38 -18.89 17.55
CA VAL A 667 -16.00 -19.41 17.43
C VAL A 667 -15.00 -18.75 18.37
N HIS A 668 -15.16 -17.45 18.70
CA HIS A 668 -14.24 -16.73 19.59
C HIS A 668 -14.81 -16.55 20.99
N TYR A 669 -16.08 -16.14 21.11
CA TYR A 669 -16.69 -15.80 22.40
C TYR A 669 -17.34 -16.99 23.12
N GLY A 670 -17.49 -18.15 22.45
CA GLY A 670 -18.10 -19.35 23.04
C GLY A 670 -19.56 -19.16 23.44
N MET A 671 -20.31 -18.28 22.77
CA MET A 671 -21.70 -17.94 23.12
C MET A 671 -22.74 -18.97 22.64
N ASN A 672 -22.32 -20.16 22.21
CA ASN A 672 -23.19 -21.18 21.63
C ASN A 672 -23.07 -22.56 22.30
N ASP A 673 -24.22 -23.12 22.65
CA ASP A 673 -24.36 -24.31 23.49
C ASP A 673 -23.88 -25.59 22.79
N LYS A 674 -24.01 -25.70 21.46
CA LYS A 674 -23.60 -26.90 20.69
C LYS A 674 -22.09 -26.97 20.40
N VAL A 675 -21.41 -25.83 20.36
CA VAL A 675 -19.94 -25.75 20.20
C VAL A 675 -19.25 -25.73 21.58
N GLY A 676 -19.91 -25.13 22.57
CA GLY A 676 -19.42 -24.98 23.93
C GLY A 676 -18.45 -23.80 24.09
N ASN A 677 -17.97 -23.63 25.32
CA ASN A 677 -17.15 -22.49 25.74
C ASN A 677 -15.68 -22.66 25.31
N VAL A 678 -15.43 -22.83 24.02
CA VAL A 678 -14.10 -22.99 23.42
C VAL A 678 -13.84 -21.83 22.46
N SER A 679 -12.66 -21.21 22.56
CA SER A 679 -12.20 -20.20 21.61
C SER A 679 -11.24 -20.83 20.60
N PHE A 680 -11.45 -20.54 19.32
CA PHE A 680 -10.52 -20.86 18.24
C PHE A 680 -10.05 -19.57 17.56
N ASP A 681 -8.74 -19.44 17.33
CA ASP A 681 -8.19 -18.32 16.56
C ASP A 681 -8.49 -18.49 15.07
N MET A 682 -9.53 -17.80 14.61
CA MET A 682 -9.78 -17.56 13.19
C MET A 682 -8.73 -16.60 12.61
N PRO A 683 -8.20 -16.88 11.40
CA PRO A 683 -7.22 -16.02 10.74
C PRO A 683 -7.81 -14.65 10.39
N GLN A 684 -7.03 -13.59 10.57
CA GLN A 684 -7.48 -12.23 10.29
C GLN A 684 -7.60 -11.97 8.78
N PRO A 685 -8.41 -10.98 8.34
CA PRO A 685 -8.56 -10.65 6.92
C PRO A 685 -7.21 -10.29 6.25
N GLY A 686 -6.68 -11.21 5.44
CA GLY A 686 -5.38 -11.08 4.77
C GLY A 686 -4.35 -12.14 5.17
N GLU A 687 -4.60 -12.92 6.22
CA GLU A 687 -3.77 -14.08 6.56
C GLU A 687 -4.15 -15.31 5.72
N VAL A 688 -3.13 -16.04 5.26
CA VAL A 688 -3.33 -17.24 4.44
C VAL A 688 -3.69 -18.40 5.37
N VAL A 689 -4.94 -18.85 5.28
CA VAL A 689 -5.42 -20.03 6.04
C VAL A 689 -4.72 -21.28 5.50
N LEU A 690 -3.73 -21.78 6.23
CA LEU A 690 -3.04 -23.01 5.86
C LEU A 690 -3.88 -24.25 6.24
N GLU A 691 -4.45 -24.23 7.45
CA GLU A 691 -5.32 -25.27 8.00
C GLU A 691 -6.19 -24.63 9.11
N LYS A 692 -7.41 -25.13 9.34
CA LYS A 692 -8.26 -24.67 10.45
C LYS A 692 -7.87 -25.41 11.73
N PRO A 693 -7.89 -24.77 12.92
CA PRO A 693 -7.49 -25.42 14.18
C PRO A 693 -8.53 -26.42 14.74
N TYR A 694 -9.51 -26.83 13.94
CA TYR A 694 -10.62 -27.71 14.34
C TYR A 694 -11.04 -28.64 13.20
N SER A 695 -11.68 -29.76 13.56
CA SER A 695 -12.09 -30.79 12.60
C SER A 695 -13.18 -30.29 11.63
N GLU A 696 -13.25 -30.90 10.43
CA GLU A 696 -14.34 -30.62 9.47
C GLU A 696 -15.74 -30.90 10.05
N LYS A 697 -15.88 -31.87 10.97
CA LYS A 697 -17.15 -32.08 11.69
C LYS A 697 -17.50 -30.87 12.56
N THR A 698 -16.52 -30.29 13.25
CA THR A 698 -16.69 -29.04 14.02
C THR A 698 -17.02 -27.87 13.09
N ALA A 699 -16.36 -27.79 11.93
CA ALA A 699 -16.65 -26.78 10.92
C ALA A 699 -18.10 -26.83 10.43
N GLN A 700 -18.62 -28.03 10.13
CA GLN A 700 -20.02 -28.23 9.73
C GLN A 700 -21.02 -27.80 10.82
N ILE A 701 -20.71 -28.06 12.09
CA ILE A 701 -21.51 -27.59 13.23
C ILE A 701 -21.48 -26.05 13.29
N ILE A 702 -20.30 -25.43 13.30
CA ILE A 702 -20.17 -23.96 13.31
C ILE A 702 -21.00 -23.34 12.16
N ASP A 703 -20.88 -23.87 10.95
CA ASP A 703 -21.63 -23.42 9.78
C ASP A 703 -23.16 -23.57 9.93
N SER A 704 -23.65 -24.64 10.56
CA SER A 704 -25.09 -24.81 10.80
C SER A 704 -25.61 -23.82 11.85
N GLU A 705 -24.84 -23.63 12.93
CA GLU A 705 -25.18 -22.75 14.05
C GLU A 705 -25.16 -21.27 13.65
N VAL A 706 -24.19 -20.86 12.84
CA VAL A 706 -24.13 -19.50 12.27
C VAL A 706 -25.36 -19.23 11.38
N ARG A 707 -25.79 -20.19 10.56
CA ARG A 707 -27.03 -20.05 9.77
C ARG A 707 -28.27 -19.96 10.67
N GLU A 708 -28.37 -20.80 11.70
CA GLU A 708 -29.48 -20.79 12.66
C GLU A 708 -29.56 -19.47 13.44
N LEU A 709 -28.42 -18.91 13.86
CA LEU A 709 -28.35 -17.62 14.55
C LEU A 709 -28.77 -16.45 13.64
N ILE A 710 -28.27 -16.41 12.40
CA ILE A 710 -28.64 -15.38 11.42
C ILE A 710 -30.12 -15.49 11.05
N GLN A 711 -30.65 -16.71 10.88
CA GLN A 711 -32.07 -16.92 10.58
C GLN A 711 -32.97 -16.45 11.75
N ARG A 712 -32.58 -16.72 13.00
CA ARG A 712 -33.30 -16.19 14.18
C ARG A 712 -33.29 -14.66 14.22
N ALA A 713 -32.13 -14.05 13.98
CA ALA A 713 -32.03 -12.59 13.90
C ALA A 713 -32.89 -12.00 12.77
N HIS A 714 -32.93 -12.66 11.60
CA HIS A 714 -33.79 -12.26 10.48
C HIS A 714 -35.27 -12.32 10.86
N VAL A 715 -35.76 -13.46 11.36
CA VAL A 715 -37.17 -13.64 11.76
C VAL A 715 -37.59 -12.64 12.84
N HIS A 716 -36.73 -12.40 13.85
CA HIS A 716 -37.00 -11.39 14.88
C HIS A 716 -37.14 -9.98 14.27
N THR A 717 -36.23 -9.61 13.36
CA THR A 717 -36.26 -8.33 12.65
C THR A 717 -37.49 -8.22 11.73
N THR A 718 -37.91 -9.31 11.08
CA THR A 718 -39.13 -9.36 10.25
C THR A 718 -40.37 -9.10 11.09
N ASN A 719 -40.47 -9.67 12.29
CA ASN A 719 -41.59 -9.42 13.20
C ASN A 719 -41.61 -7.95 13.64
N LEU A 720 -40.48 -7.42 14.11
CA LEU A 720 -40.33 -6.02 14.57
C LEU A 720 -40.71 -5.00 13.47
N LEU A 721 -40.21 -5.17 12.25
CA LEU A 721 -40.50 -4.26 11.13
C LEU A 721 -41.89 -4.50 10.51
N THR A 722 -42.57 -5.61 10.84
CA THR A 722 -43.98 -5.83 10.49
C THR A 722 -44.90 -5.11 11.47
N GLU A 723 -44.57 -5.09 12.76
CA GLU A 723 -45.27 -4.30 13.78
C GLU A 723 -45.12 -2.80 13.52
N HIS A 724 -43.89 -2.32 13.32
CA HIS A 724 -43.57 -0.92 13.04
C HIS A 724 -43.60 -0.55 11.55
N LYS A 725 -44.42 -1.25 10.73
CA LYS A 725 -44.44 -1.06 9.28
C LYS A 725 -44.82 0.36 8.86
N GLU A 726 -45.80 0.97 9.51
CA GLU A 726 -46.21 2.35 9.22
C GLU A 726 -45.14 3.38 9.59
N ASP A 727 -44.29 3.08 10.57
CA ASP A 727 -43.21 3.95 11.02
C ASP A 727 -42.03 3.95 10.04
N VAL A 728 -41.66 2.78 9.51
CA VAL A 728 -40.69 2.67 8.40
C VAL A 728 -41.17 3.47 7.19
N ARG A 729 -42.48 3.40 6.87
CA ARG A 729 -43.08 4.15 5.77
C ARG A 729 -42.96 5.67 5.98
N LYS A 730 -43.30 6.19 7.17
CA LYS A 730 -43.15 7.63 7.51
C LYS A 730 -41.70 8.10 7.34
N VAL A 731 -40.74 7.34 7.89
CA VAL A 731 -39.30 7.68 7.84
C VAL A 731 -38.79 7.66 6.39
N ALA A 732 -39.13 6.63 5.60
CA ALA A 732 -38.75 6.55 4.20
C ALA A 732 -39.38 7.68 3.34
N GLU A 733 -40.65 8.01 3.55
CA GLU A 733 -41.31 9.15 2.88
C GLU A 733 -40.67 10.50 3.26
N ARG A 734 -40.26 10.69 4.52
CA ARG A 734 -39.54 11.90 4.95
C ARG A 734 -38.12 11.94 4.36
N LEU A 735 -37.40 10.82 4.30
CA LEU A 735 -36.07 10.71 3.64
C LEU A 735 -36.14 11.09 2.15
N LEU A 736 -37.20 10.70 1.45
CA LEU A 736 -37.40 11.06 0.04
C LEU A 736 -37.64 12.57 -0.17
N LYS A 737 -38.23 13.26 0.80
CA LYS A 737 -38.44 14.73 0.80
C LYS A 737 -37.20 15.50 1.28
N LYS A 738 -36.54 15.00 2.32
CA LYS A 738 -35.35 15.58 2.96
C LYS A 738 -34.31 14.46 3.07
N GLU A 739 -33.29 14.50 2.21
CA GLU A 739 -32.29 13.43 1.98
C GLU A 739 -31.39 13.10 3.19
N ILE A 740 -31.60 13.80 4.30
CA ILE A 740 -30.90 13.72 5.57
C ILE A 740 -31.94 13.89 6.69
N LEU A 741 -32.02 12.95 7.61
CA LEU A 741 -32.75 13.09 8.88
C LEU A 741 -31.75 13.07 10.05
N SER A 742 -31.92 14.01 10.97
CA SER A 742 -31.22 14.04 12.26
C SER A 742 -32.06 13.35 13.33
N ARG A 743 -31.46 13.01 14.48
CA ARG A 743 -32.19 12.47 15.66
C ARG A 743 -33.45 13.28 16.00
N ASP A 744 -33.41 14.61 15.90
CA ASP A 744 -34.58 15.46 16.20
C ASP A 744 -35.73 15.27 15.19
N ASP A 745 -35.43 15.08 13.89
CA ASP A 745 -36.45 14.70 12.89
C ASP A 745 -37.02 13.31 13.18
N MET A 746 -36.23 12.39 13.75
CA MET A 746 -36.69 11.04 14.13
C MET A 746 -37.62 11.08 15.35
N ILE A 747 -37.32 11.92 16.34
CA ILE A 747 -38.19 12.15 17.51
C ILE A 747 -39.53 12.78 17.09
N GLU A 748 -39.52 13.68 16.09
CA GLU A 748 -40.75 14.26 15.50
C GLU A 748 -41.65 13.18 14.87
N LEU A 749 -41.06 12.18 14.20
CA LEU A 749 -41.80 11.15 13.44
C LEU A 749 -42.24 9.94 14.28
N LEU A 750 -41.38 9.49 15.21
CA LEU A 750 -41.53 8.25 15.96
C LEU A 750 -41.88 8.48 17.45
N GLY A 751 -41.84 9.73 17.91
CA GLY A 751 -41.85 10.04 19.34
C GLY A 751 -40.49 9.80 20.01
N GLN A 752 -40.44 9.96 21.32
CA GLN A 752 -39.22 9.65 22.09
C GLN A 752 -38.93 8.14 22.05
N ARG A 753 -37.65 7.76 22.01
CA ARG A 753 -37.24 6.34 22.09
C ARG A 753 -37.74 5.76 23.43
N PRO A 754 -38.33 4.55 23.46
CA PRO A 754 -38.87 3.96 24.69
C PRO A 754 -37.80 3.52 25.71
N PHE A 755 -36.50 3.59 25.35
CA PHE A 755 -35.38 3.18 26.17
C PHE A 755 -34.50 4.37 26.58
N PRO A 756 -33.92 4.38 27.79
CA PRO A 756 -33.06 5.47 28.25
C PRO A 756 -31.74 5.51 27.46
N GLU A 757 -31.48 6.64 26.81
CA GLU A 757 -30.23 6.91 26.08
C GLU A 757 -29.34 7.90 26.83
N LYS A 758 -28.02 7.66 26.79
CA LYS A 758 -27.02 8.71 27.03
C LYS A 758 -26.65 9.31 25.67
N SER A 759 -26.74 10.63 25.54
CA SER A 759 -26.44 11.33 24.28
C SER A 759 -25.51 12.53 24.41
N THR A 760 -25.43 13.14 25.60
CA THR A 760 -24.56 14.30 25.85
C THR A 760 -23.29 13.89 26.60
N TYR A 761 -22.19 14.63 26.42
CA TYR A 761 -20.90 14.38 27.07
C TYR A 761 -21.05 14.23 28.60
N GLU A 762 -21.85 15.11 29.19
CA GLU A 762 -22.21 15.15 30.61
C GLU A 762 -22.77 13.79 31.06
N GLN A 763 -23.78 13.26 30.36
CA GLN A 763 -24.45 12.00 30.67
C GLN A 763 -23.53 10.78 30.55
N PHE A 764 -22.53 10.83 29.66
CA PHE A 764 -21.50 9.79 29.55
C PHE A 764 -20.51 9.84 30.72
N VAL A 765 -20.19 11.03 31.23
CA VAL A 765 -19.13 11.28 32.22
C VAL A 765 -19.62 11.36 33.66
N GLU A 766 -20.90 11.67 33.90
CA GLU A 766 -21.56 11.77 35.22
C GLU A 766 -21.34 10.54 36.14
N GLY A 767 -21.15 9.35 35.56
CA GLY A 767 -20.88 8.11 36.31
C GLY A 767 -19.42 7.91 36.76
N THR A 768 -18.48 8.73 36.28
CA THR A 768 -17.03 8.48 36.40
C THR A 768 -16.33 9.41 37.40
N GLY A 769 -17.08 10.18 38.19
CA GLY A 769 -16.58 10.96 39.33
C GLY A 769 -15.77 12.23 39.02
N SER A 770 -15.14 12.34 37.85
CA SER A 770 -14.48 13.56 37.36
C SER A 770 -15.03 14.00 36.00
N PHE A 771 -15.20 15.31 35.81
CA PHE A 771 -15.82 15.89 34.60
C PHE A 771 -14.81 16.13 33.46
N GLU A 772 -13.57 16.44 33.83
CA GLU A 772 -12.44 16.58 32.90
C GLU A 772 -11.41 15.46 33.16
N GLU A 773 -10.40 15.41 32.29
CA GLU A 773 -9.26 14.50 32.39
C GLU A 773 -8.31 14.99 33.49
N ASP A 774 -7.96 14.11 34.44
CA ASP A 774 -7.04 14.47 35.53
C ASP A 774 -5.61 14.51 34.97
N THR A 775 -5.04 15.72 34.96
CA THR A 775 -3.68 15.99 34.48
C THR A 775 -2.70 16.25 35.64
N SER A 776 -3.11 15.93 36.88
CA SER A 776 -2.25 16.09 38.05
C SER A 776 -1.09 15.10 38.06
N LEU A 777 0.09 15.61 38.42
CA LEU A 777 1.34 14.83 38.46
C LEU A 777 1.58 14.29 39.88
N PRO A 778 2.08 13.04 40.04
CA PRO A 778 2.55 12.52 41.31
C PRO A 778 3.67 13.38 41.90
N GLU A 779 3.82 13.37 43.23
CA GLU A 779 4.69 14.31 43.96
C GLU A 779 6.16 14.31 43.49
N GLY A 780 6.75 13.14 43.26
CA GLY A 780 8.10 13.02 42.70
C GLY A 780 8.26 13.57 41.26
N LEU A 781 7.15 13.84 40.58
CA LEU A 781 7.06 14.47 39.25
C LEU A 781 6.39 15.85 39.29
N LYS A 782 6.14 16.47 40.45
CA LYS A 782 5.67 17.87 40.53
C LYS A 782 6.83 18.86 40.29
N GLU A 783 8.03 18.55 40.79
CA GLU A 783 9.22 19.43 40.72
C GLU A 783 10.10 19.22 39.46
N TRP A 784 9.76 18.30 38.55
CA TRP A 784 10.58 17.89 37.39
C TRP A 784 11.04 19.02 36.44
N ASN A 785 10.45 20.20 36.54
CA ASN A 785 10.77 21.38 35.73
C ASN A 785 11.69 22.39 36.42
N HIS A 786 11.99 22.23 37.70
CA HIS A 786 12.95 23.07 38.41
C HIS A 786 14.32 22.37 38.45
N PRO A 787 15.41 23.02 38.00
CA PRO A 787 16.74 22.54 38.34
C PRO A 787 16.90 22.62 39.87
N ARG A 788 17.37 21.54 40.50
CA ARG A 788 17.79 21.59 41.90
C ARG A 788 19.11 22.34 41.99
N ASP A 789 19.02 23.66 42.18
CA ASP A 789 20.18 24.44 42.62
C ASP A 789 20.71 23.91 43.96
N GLN A 790 22.01 24.09 44.16
CA GLN A 790 22.76 23.45 45.25
C GLN A 790 22.33 23.95 46.64
N HIS A 791 21.35 23.29 47.27
CA HIS A 791 21.17 23.39 48.72
C HIS A 791 22.17 22.49 49.48
N GLY A 792 23.46 22.79 49.28
CA GLY A 792 24.52 22.51 50.24
C GLY A 792 24.81 23.77 51.05
N GLY A 793 24.04 24.02 52.11
CA GLY A 793 24.21 25.16 53.01
C GLY A 793 22.95 25.48 53.81
N SER A 794 23.12 25.80 55.09
CA SER A 794 22.08 26.15 56.09
C SER A 794 20.98 25.10 56.35
N LYS A 795 21.38 23.95 56.90
CA LYS A 795 20.62 23.30 58.00
C LYS A 795 21.32 23.57 59.33
N GLU A 796 21.19 24.81 59.80
CA GLU A 796 21.46 25.20 61.18
C GLU A 796 20.49 26.35 61.52
N ASP A 797 20.09 26.43 62.79
CA ASP A 797 19.19 27.43 63.39
C ASP A 797 17.75 27.57 62.87
N SER A 798 16.89 26.64 63.30
CA SER A 798 15.51 26.94 63.73
C SER A 798 14.91 25.79 64.55
N ASN A 799 15.54 25.47 65.68
CA ASN A 799 14.99 24.52 66.67
C ASN A 799 14.98 25.14 68.07
N ALA A 800 14.15 26.16 68.27
CA ALA A 800 13.82 26.76 69.56
C ALA A 800 12.41 27.39 69.49
N ASN A 801 11.58 27.13 70.51
CA ASN A 801 10.25 27.72 70.78
C ASN A 801 9.17 27.40 69.71
N ASN A 802 8.19 26.51 69.95
CA ASN A 802 7.30 26.52 71.10
C ASN A 802 6.84 25.11 71.50
N GLU A 803 6.88 24.85 72.81
CA GLU A 803 6.00 23.87 73.44
C GLU A 803 4.57 24.43 73.59
N ASP A 804 3.64 23.51 73.78
CA ASP A 804 2.35 23.66 74.46
C ASP A 804 1.29 24.62 73.88
N HIS A 805 0.23 24.04 73.28
CA HIS A 805 -1.07 24.06 73.94
C HIS A 805 -2.09 23.06 73.37
N SER A 806 -2.39 22.05 74.20
CA SER A 806 -3.71 21.45 74.44
C SER A 806 -4.66 21.15 73.26
N ARG A 807 -5.05 19.87 73.11
CA ARG A 807 -6.48 19.44 73.04
C ARG A 807 -6.68 17.92 73.02
N LYS A 808 -7.02 17.38 74.20
CA LYS A 808 -8.08 16.38 74.50
C LYS A 808 -7.66 15.55 75.72
N PRO A 809 -8.55 15.48 76.71
CA PRO A 809 -9.18 14.17 76.97
C PRO A 809 -10.70 14.32 77.09
N ASP A 810 -11.44 13.32 76.60
CA ASP A 810 -12.82 13.10 77.03
C ASP A 810 -13.05 11.59 77.13
N SER A 811 -13.11 11.12 78.37
CA SER A 811 -13.52 9.78 78.73
C SER A 811 -14.94 9.81 79.27
N VAL A 812 -15.82 9.00 78.67
CA VAL A 812 -16.89 8.22 79.34
C VAL A 812 -17.88 9.00 80.25
N SER A 813 -19.13 9.08 79.80
CA SER A 813 -20.35 9.37 80.58
C SER A 813 -20.53 8.42 81.78
N PRO A 814 -21.28 8.74 82.87
CA PRO A 814 -22.62 9.37 82.81
C PRO A 814 -23.10 10.27 83.98
N SER A 815 -24.12 11.09 83.71
CA SER A 815 -25.30 11.37 84.56
C SER A 815 -26.26 12.32 83.82
#